data_AF-B1X3D9-F1
#
_entry.id   AF-B1X3D9-F1
#
_cell.length_a   1.000
_cell.length_b   1.000
_cell.length_c   1.000
_cell.angle_alpha   90.00
_cell.angle_beta   90.00
_cell.angle_gamma   90.00
#
_symmetry.space_group_name_H-M   'P 1'
#
loop_
_entity.id
_entity.type
_entity.pdbx_description
1 polymer ?
#
loop_
_entity_poly.entity_id
_entity_poly.type
_entity_poly.pdbx_seq_one_letter_code
_entity_poly.pdbx_strand_id
1 'polypeptide(L)'
;MLLKFFDRGTGKGKAPVEYILKETDAKGIIRDPQPELIKGDPQQTINLIDSLNFKHKYRSGVLSFAPEDAPNNEQQQALINSFENVAFAGLDKDQYDILWVRHTHTGNDRVELHFVTPRVELTTGKSLNIAPPGWESYFRPWRDLWNTSQGWASPDDPERSRTYYPGHQALINAQNHRLELAGQTPISRDDARKIITNYLTAYIEEGQIQNRNDIITTLEDAAFTITRQGEDYITVTHDDLNKRIRLKGGIYSASWRLGQEPTTETATGQTATRADNQSRIKQAQEKLSENVSKRRDYHHQRYSSYSTEYQKPSEMDFTTARDNSYQPLNRFLDRQLGDDSIFNKTISTNSNQQNHPQSTQAEDLGDRTLSNQSREIHNITSQQQSQDQLEMQRQALLKAVEEDDEPTRKRATRNLQELCHSIREGQATTERTNDQLNQANQLTQQHHQQLIEQDNRTRKRLSRHHERLRKIADKQAEELHRCKQINLADYAQTQGYTIDKKKSSVNCLVLKDNQGDKILVGLNQADGHYFYSSVKDDRDSGSIIDFIQNKRNLNLGEVRKELRPWLNDTYSSTYTPKKSTPKLTPSTPDRHNILTQFERFKPITNHPYLTQRGINPQTTSNPKFQDKIYTDSRNNVIFPYHDREGICGYEIRNQQFKGFSKGGSKGLWFSKPASTDTKLVICESPLDCLSYHQLFPDANTRYMATGGTLSEKQKTLLKTAFEKIHSQGGQIIIATDKDEAGQGIAQELNNIAPSTAQLSRVVPNHHKDWNEALMAQLRWEREQEQKRSRGRGFSL
;
A
#
# COMPACT_ATOMS: atom_id res chain seq x y z
N MET A 1 -21.72 -14.27 -10.65
CA MET A 1 -20.37 -14.04 -10.06
C MET A 1 -19.93 -12.57 -10.02
N LEU A 2 -19.03 -12.25 -9.07
CA LEU A 2 -18.29 -10.99 -8.90
C LEU A 2 -16.77 -11.23 -9.05
N LEU A 3 -16.07 -10.38 -9.82
CA LEU A 3 -14.60 -10.26 -9.78
C LEU A 3 -14.20 -9.07 -8.91
N LYS A 4 -13.21 -9.26 -8.02
CA LYS A 4 -12.61 -8.17 -7.23
C LYS A 4 -11.11 -8.34 -7.08
N PHE A 5 -10.34 -7.31 -7.42
CA PHE A 5 -8.93 -7.23 -7.06
C PHE A 5 -8.72 -6.55 -5.70
N PHE A 6 -7.65 -6.92 -5.00
CA PHE A 6 -7.28 -6.32 -3.72
C PHE A 6 -6.20 -5.23 -3.87
N ASP A 7 -6.28 -4.18 -3.05
CA ASP A 7 -5.32 -3.05 -3.04
C ASP A 7 -4.00 -3.35 -2.31
N ARG A 8 -3.74 -4.64 -2.03
CA ARG A 8 -2.47 -5.13 -1.47
C ARG A 8 -1.57 -5.61 -2.60
N GLY A 9 -0.26 -5.57 -2.38
CA GLY A 9 0.71 -5.93 -3.42
C GLY A 9 2.17 -5.51 -3.20
N THR A 10 2.48 -4.81 -2.11
CA THR A 10 3.83 -4.24 -1.86
C THR A 10 4.71 -5.09 -0.94
N GLY A 11 4.13 -6.07 -0.23
CA GLY A 11 4.82 -6.92 0.72
C GLY A 11 5.50 -8.15 0.09
N LYS A 12 6.11 -8.97 0.96
CA LYS A 12 6.67 -10.29 0.61
C LYS A 12 5.59 -11.29 0.18
N GLY A 13 5.97 -12.27 -0.62
CA GLY A 13 5.09 -13.32 -1.19
C GLY A 13 4.53 -14.30 -0.18
N LYS A 14 5.25 -14.54 0.93
CA LYS A 14 4.79 -15.43 2.01
C LYS A 14 3.40 -15.03 2.53
N ALA A 15 3.19 -13.76 2.86
CA ALA A 15 1.94 -13.28 3.46
C ALA A 15 0.67 -13.46 2.59
N PRO A 16 0.63 -13.09 1.28
CA PRO A 16 -0.55 -13.33 0.45
C PRO A 16 -0.79 -14.81 0.13
N VAL A 17 0.27 -15.62 0.00
CA VAL A 17 0.15 -17.05 -0.32
C VAL A 17 -0.30 -17.86 0.89
N GLU A 18 0.28 -17.63 2.07
CA GLU A 18 -0.22 -18.24 3.31
C GLU A 18 -1.65 -17.78 3.61
N TYR A 19 -2.01 -16.51 3.35
CA TYR A 19 -3.38 -16.02 3.59
C TYR A 19 -4.44 -16.82 2.82
N ILE A 20 -4.18 -17.20 1.57
CA ILE A 20 -5.12 -18.00 0.78
C ILE A 20 -5.02 -19.50 1.07
N LEU A 21 -3.92 -20.01 1.62
CA LEU A 21 -3.78 -21.42 2.00
C LEU A 21 -4.11 -21.71 3.48
N LYS A 22 -4.36 -20.69 4.30
CA LYS A 22 -4.52 -20.83 5.76
C LYS A 22 -5.74 -21.69 6.10
N GLU A 23 -5.52 -22.73 6.89
CA GLU A 23 -6.59 -23.58 7.44
C GLU A 23 -7.57 -22.82 8.35
N THR A 24 -7.20 -21.64 8.86
CA THR A 24 -8.04 -20.81 9.74
C THR A 24 -8.36 -19.44 9.13
N ASP A 25 -9.60 -18.99 9.32
CA ASP A 25 -10.10 -17.70 8.85
C ASP A 25 -9.45 -16.50 9.59
N ALA A 26 -9.97 -15.29 9.33
CA ALA A 26 -9.49 -14.07 9.98
C ALA A 26 -9.91 -13.93 11.45
N LYS A 27 -10.83 -14.78 11.93
CA LYS A 27 -11.31 -14.86 13.32
C LYS A 27 -10.68 -16.02 14.09
N GLY A 28 -9.86 -16.86 13.44
CA GLY A 28 -9.21 -18.03 14.03
C GLY A 28 -10.05 -19.32 13.95
N ILE A 29 -11.19 -19.30 13.27
CA ILE A 29 -12.05 -20.46 13.08
C ILE A 29 -11.44 -21.34 11.98
N ILE A 30 -11.37 -22.66 12.21
CA ILE A 30 -10.91 -23.61 11.18
C ILE A 30 -11.92 -23.60 10.02
N ARG A 31 -11.42 -23.42 8.79
CA ARG A 31 -12.20 -23.51 7.57
C ARG A 31 -12.56 -24.97 7.32
N ASP A 32 -13.85 -25.26 7.28
CA ASP A 32 -14.39 -26.55 6.88
C ASP A 32 -15.31 -26.37 5.66
N PRO A 33 -14.99 -26.93 4.48
CA PRO A 33 -13.75 -27.66 4.17
C PRO A 33 -12.53 -26.73 4.03
N GLN A 34 -11.34 -27.34 4.02
CA GLN A 34 -10.07 -26.63 3.89
C GLN A 34 -9.89 -25.97 2.50
N PRO A 35 -9.07 -24.91 2.38
CA PRO A 35 -8.69 -24.34 1.08
C PRO A 35 -8.03 -25.36 0.15
N GLU A 36 -8.53 -25.46 -1.08
CA GLU A 36 -8.03 -26.41 -2.07
C GLU A 36 -7.17 -25.72 -3.13
N LEU A 37 -5.92 -26.17 -3.29
CA LEU A 37 -5.02 -25.68 -4.33
C LEU A 37 -5.45 -26.20 -5.71
N ILE A 38 -5.99 -25.32 -6.55
CA ILE A 38 -6.49 -25.68 -7.88
C ILE A 38 -5.38 -25.65 -8.93
N LYS A 39 -4.47 -24.67 -8.88
CA LYS A 39 -3.42 -24.47 -9.89
C LYS A 39 -2.25 -23.62 -9.38
N GLY A 40 -1.04 -23.96 -9.79
CA GLY A 40 0.20 -23.23 -9.47
C GLY A 40 0.97 -23.83 -8.29
N ASP A 41 2.23 -23.41 -8.11
CA ASP A 41 3.11 -23.83 -7.01
C ASP A 41 3.23 -22.68 -5.99
N PRO A 42 2.74 -22.86 -4.75
CA PRO A 42 2.81 -21.84 -3.70
C PRO A 42 4.23 -21.32 -3.43
N GLN A 43 5.22 -22.22 -3.38
CA GLN A 43 6.60 -21.86 -3.06
C GLN A 43 7.28 -21.15 -4.24
N GLN A 44 6.97 -21.56 -5.47
CA GLN A 44 7.37 -20.82 -6.68
C GLN A 44 6.81 -19.40 -6.65
N THR A 45 5.51 -19.23 -6.43
CA THR A 45 4.87 -17.91 -6.36
C THR A 45 5.47 -17.05 -5.26
N ILE A 46 5.74 -17.60 -4.06
CA ILE A 46 6.44 -16.88 -2.97
C ILE A 46 7.82 -16.41 -3.42
N ASN A 47 8.64 -17.32 -3.98
CA ASN A 47 10.00 -17.04 -4.41
C ASN A 47 10.05 -15.97 -5.52
N LEU A 48 9.13 -16.06 -6.49
CA LEU A 48 8.98 -15.07 -7.55
C LEU A 48 8.63 -13.71 -6.97
N ILE A 49 7.60 -13.60 -6.12
CA ILE A 49 7.23 -12.31 -5.51
C ILE A 49 8.39 -11.72 -4.68
N ASP A 50 9.04 -12.53 -3.86
CA ASP A 50 10.13 -12.04 -3.00
C ASP A 50 11.35 -11.56 -3.79
N SER A 51 11.59 -12.13 -4.98
CA SER A 51 12.65 -11.69 -5.90
C SER A 51 12.46 -10.30 -6.51
N LEU A 52 11.23 -9.77 -6.53
CA LEU A 52 10.93 -8.55 -7.26
C LEU A 52 11.30 -7.29 -6.48
N ASN A 53 12.02 -6.38 -7.15
CA ASN A 53 12.39 -5.07 -6.61
C ASN A 53 11.36 -3.96 -6.93
N PHE A 54 10.21 -4.32 -7.48
CA PHE A 54 9.12 -3.38 -7.76
C PHE A 54 8.41 -2.95 -6.47
N LYS A 55 7.92 -1.70 -6.43
CA LYS A 55 7.05 -1.22 -5.34
C LYS A 55 5.80 -2.10 -5.18
N HIS A 56 5.23 -2.57 -6.28
CA HIS A 56 4.12 -3.53 -6.31
C HIS A 56 4.65 -4.85 -6.89
N LYS A 57 4.92 -5.81 -6.00
CA LYS A 57 5.51 -7.12 -6.30
C LYS A 57 4.47 -8.15 -6.73
N TYR A 58 3.23 -8.04 -6.28
CA TYR A 58 2.16 -8.98 -6.63
C TYR A 58 0.82 -8.27 -6.86
N ARG A 59 -0.12 -8.99 -7.47
CA ARG A 59 -1.54 -8.64 -7.54
C ARG A 59 -2.33 -9.85 -7.10
N SER A 60 -3.37 -9.63 -6.31
CA SER A 60 -4.29 -10.68 -5.89
C SER A 60 -5.74 -10.24 -6.05
N GLY A 61 -6.65 -11.21 -6.09
CA GLY A 61 -8.08 -10.98 -6.22
C GLY A 61 -8.87 -12.25 -5.94
N VAL A 62 -10.18 -12.13 -6.11
CA VAL A 62 -11.15 -13.21 -5.89
C VAL A 62 -12.24 -13.16 -6.97
N LEU A 63 -12.65 -14.34 -7.43
CA LEU A 63 -13.92 -14.57 -8.11
C LEU A 63 -14.88 -15.16 -7.08
N SER A 64 -15.93 -14.42 -6.71
CA SER A 64 -16.90 -14.80 -5.68
C SER A 64 -18.25 -15.05 -6.32
N PHE A 65 -18.86 -16.18 -6.01
CA PHE A 65 -20.14 -16.62 -6.57
C PHE A 65 -21.29 -16.36 -5.59
N ALA A 66 -22.52 -16.22 -6.11
CA ALA A 66 -23.68 -16.30 -5.24
C ALA A 66 -23.86 -17.77 -4.76
N PRO A 67 -24.45 -18.02 -3.58
CA PRO A 67 -24.70 -19.38 -3.08
C PRO A 67 -25.38 -20.28 -4.14
N GLU A 68 -26.34 -19.70 -4.85
CA GLU A 68 -27.14 -20.32 -5.90
C GLU A 68 -26.43 -20.48 -7.27
N ASP A 69 -25.29 -19.82 -7.51
CA ASP A 69 -24.55 -19.92 -8.78
C ASP A 69 -23.83 -21.29 -8.92
N ALA A 70 -23.49 -21.91 -7.78
CA ALA A 70 -22.88 -23.24 -7.59
C ALA A 70 -22.07 -23.83 -8.79
N PRO A 71 -20.97 -23.17 -9.24
CA PRO A 71 -20.22 -23.60 -10.42
C PRO A 71 -19.51 -24.94 -10.19
N ASN A 72 -19.61 -25.87 -11.13
CA ASN A 72 -18.93 -27.17 -11.07
C ASN A 72 -17.41 -27.07 -11.39
N ASN A 73 -16.66 -28.15 -11.16
CA ASN A 73 -15.19 -28.16 -11.37
C ASN A 73 -14.78 -27.80 -12.81
N GLU A 74 -15.51 -28.24 -13.83
CA GLU A 74 -15.22 -27.96 -15.23
C GLU A 74 -15.45 -26.48 -15.57
N GLN A 75 -16.57 -25.91 -15.10
CA GLN A 75 -16.88 -24.48 -15.20
C GLN A 75 -15.82 -23.63 -14.48
N GLN A 76 -15.39 -24.02 -13.28
CA GLN A 76 -14.32 -23.36 -12.54
C GLN A 76 -13.00 -23.38 -13.35
N GLN A 77 -12.62 -24.52 -13.93
CA GLN A 77 -11.39 -24.64 -14.71
C GLN A 77 -11.44 -23.87 -16.05
N ALA A 78 -12.58 -23.90 -16.73
CA ALA A 78 -12.83 -23.13 -17.95
C ALA A 78 -12.79 -21.61 -17.67
N LEU A 79 -13.36 -21.18 -16.55
CA LEU A 79 -13.35 -19.78 -16.09
C LEU A 79 -11.93 -19.32 -15.74
N ILE A 80 -11.14 -20.13 -15.04
CA ILE A 80 -9.72 -19.86 -14.73
C ILE A 80 -8.91 -19.65 -16.02
N ASN A 81 -9.05 -20.58 -16.98
CA ASN A 81 -8.37 -20.47 -18.28
C ASN A 81 -8.84 -19.24 -19.07
N SER A 82 -10.14 -18.92 -19.02
CA SER A 82 -10.71 -17.72 -19.64
C SER A 82 -10.18 -16.42 -19.00
N PHE A 83 -10.10 -16.37 -17.66
CA PHE A 83 -9.54 -15.24 -16.93
C PHE A 83 -8.07 -15.02 -17.32
N GLU A 84 -7.26 -16.08 -17.36
CA GLU A 84 -5.84 -15.97 -17.70
C GLU A 84 -5.64 -15.44 -19.13
N ASN A 85 -6.40 -15.96 -20.10
CA ASN A 85 -6.38 -15.47 -21.49
C ASN A 85 -6.70 -13.96 -21.60
N VAL A 86 -7.52 -13.41 -20.69
CA VAL A 86 -7.89 -11.99 -20.66
C VAL A 86 -6.88 -11.15 -19.85
N ALA A 87 -6.38 -11.67 -18.73
CA ALA A 87 -5.42 -11.00 -17.86
C ALA A 87 -4.01 -10.90 -18.48
N PHE A 88 -3.59 -11.97 -19.16
CA PHE A 88 -2.27 -12.16 -19.77
C PHE A 88 -2.31 -12.15 -21.30
N ALA A 89 -3.36 -11.57 -21.91
CA ALA A 89 -3.58 -11.51 -23.35
C ALA A 89 -2.28 -11.26 -24.16
N GLY A 90 -1.90 -12.19 -25.04
CA GLY A 90 -0.69 -12.08 -25.87
C GLY A 90 0.61 -12.55 -25.22
N LEU A 91 0.57 -13.15 -24.03
CA LEU A 91 1.71 -13.78 -23.37
C LEU A 91 1.55 -15.30 -23.35
N ASP A 92 2.65 -16.01 -23.57
CA ASP A 92 2.72 -17.47 -23.45
C ASP A 92 2.72 -17.91 -21.97
N LYS A 93 2.36 -19.17 -21.70
CA LYS A 93 2.16 -19.69 -20.33
C LYS A 93 3.42 -19.74 -19.47
N ASP A 94 4.61 -19.69 -20.08
CA ASP A 94 5.90 -19.62 -19.41
C ASP A 94 6.37 -18.17 -19.15
N GLN A 95 5.64 -17.17 -19.65
CA GLN A 95 5.90 -15.74 -19.43
C GLN A 95 5.28 -15.18 -18.15
N TYR A 96 4.43 -15.93 -17.46
CA TYR A 96 3.77 -15.49 -16.22
C TYR A 96 3.56 -16.63 -15.22
N ASP A 97 3.26 -16.26 -13.98
CA ASP A 97 2.96 -17.18 -12.88
C ASP A 97 1.64 -16.74 -12.22
N ILE A 98 0.77 -17.68 -11.87
CA ILE A 98 -0.47 -17.42 -11.15
C ILE A 98 -0.88 -18.64 -10.33
N LEU A 99 -1.15 -18.39 -9.05
CA LEU A 99 -1.62 -19.35 -8.07
C LEU A 99 -3.13 -19.20 -7.88
N TRP A 100 -3.87 -20.31 -7.89
CA TRP A 100 -5.32 -20.37 -7.69
C TRP A 100 -5.67 -21.31 -6.54
N VAL A 101 -6.49 -20.82 -5.60
CA VAL A 101 -6.97 -21.59 -4.45
C VAL A 101 -8.47 -21.39 -4.30
N ARG A 102 -9.21 -22.49 -4.17
CA ARG A 102 -10.65 -22.50 -3.93
C ARG A 102 -10.96 -22.46 -2.44
N HIS A 103 -11.83 -21.55 -2.03
CA HIS A 103 -12.47 -21.53 -0.72
C HIS A 103 -13.96 -21.81 -0.91
N THR A 104 -14.55 -22.56 0.00
CA THR A 104 -16.01 -22.67 0.17
C THR A 104 -16.32 -22.27 1.59
N HIS A 105 -17.04 -21.15 1.78
CA HIS A 105 -17.19 -20.55 3.10
C HIS A 105 -18.31 -21.22 3.93
N THR A 106 -17.91 -21.88 5.01
CA THR A 106 -18.80 -22.43 6.04
C THR A 106 -19.77 -21.35 6.54
N GLY A 107 -21.07 -21.56 6.31
CA GLY A 107 -22.15 -20.66 6.75
C GLY A 107 -22.83 -19.82 5.66
N ASN A 108 -22.41 -19.91 4.38
CA ASN A 108 -23.11 -19.27 3.25
C ASN A 108 -23.00 -20.06 1.92
N ASP A 109 -22.33 -21.22 1.90
CA ASP A 109 -22.11 -22.11 0.74
C ASP A 109 -21.59 -21.45 -0.55
N ARG A 110 -20.94 -20.29 -0.42
CA ARG A 110 -20.34 -19.57 -1.55
C ARG A 110 -19.01 -20.19 -1.93
N VAL A 111 -18.91 -20.56 -3.20
CA VAL A 111 -17.62 -20.83 -3.87
C VAL A 111 -16.89 -19.50 -4.06
N GLU A 112 -15.59 -19.48 -3.73
CA GLU A 112 -14.68 -18.39 -4.06
C GLU A 112 -13.37 -18.93 -4.65
N LEU A 113 -12.94 -18.39 -5.79
CA LEU A 113 -11.64 -18.69 -6.39
C LEU A 113 -10.71 -17.50 -6.14
N HIS A 114 -9.82 -17.66 -5.16
CA HIS A 114 -8.78 -16.67 -4.84
C HIS A 114 -7.57 -16.88 -5.74
N PHE A 115 -6.94 -15.80 -6.18
CA PHE A 115 -5.71 -15.86 -6.97
C PHE A 115 -4.64 -14.86 -6.52
N VAL A 116 -3.38 -15.24 -6.73
CA VAL A 116 -2.19 -14.41 -6.51
C VAL A 116 -1.26 -14.57 -7.72
N THR A 117 -0.81 -13.46 -8.31
CA THR A 117 0.17 -13.46 -9.40
C THR A 117 1.33 -12.49 -9.11
N PRO A 118 2.60 -12.89 -9.35
CA PRO A 118 3.74 -11.97 -9.31
C PRO A 118 3.62 -10.91 -10.42
N ARG A 119 3.99 -9.66 -10.13
CA ARG A 119 3.88 -8.53 -11.07
C ARG A 119 5.10 -8.38 -11.98
N VAL A 120 5.46 -9.47 -12.64
CA VAL A 120 6.59 -9.57 -13.57
C VAL A 120 6.17 -10.38 -14.80
N GLU A 121 6.71 -10.03 -15.96
CA GLU A 121 6.73 -10.91 -17.13
C GLU A 121 8.09 -11.63 -17.14
N LEU A 122 8.07 -12.96 -17.16
CA LEU A 122 9.19 -13.81 -16.76
C LEU A 122 10.35 -13.84 -17.78
N THR A 123 10.11 -13.59 -19.06
CA THR A 123 11.14 -13.59 -20.10
C THR A 123 11.97 -12.30 -20.07
N THR A 124 11.33 -11.13 -19.96
CA THR A 124 12.01 -9.82 -19.97
C THR A 124 12.34 -9.29 -18.58
N GLY A 125 11.76 -9.88 -17.53
CA GLY A 125 11.88 -9.38 -16.15
C GLY A 125 11.24 -8.01 -15.92
N LYS A 126 10.44 -7.50 -16.87
CA LYS A 126 9.76 -6.20 -16.76
C LYS A 126 8.53 -6.31 -15.87
N SER A 127 8.14 -5.21 -15.21
CA SER A 127 6.94 -5.21 -14.37
C SER A 127 5.67 -5.34 -15.20
N LEU A 128 4.90 -6.38 -14.87
CA LEU A 128 3.57 -6.70 -15.40
C LEU A 128 2.48 -6.17 -14.48
N ASN A 129 1.36 -5.74 -15.06
CA ASN A 129 0.18 -5.34 -14.30
C ASN A 129 -1.09 -5.86 -14.96
N ILE A 130 -1.62 -6.97 -14.46
CA ILE A 130 -2.84 -7.54 -15.02
C ILE A 130 -4.07 -6.62 -14.82
N ALA A 131 -4.08 -5.80 -13.77
CA ALA A 131 -5.20 -4.92 -13.41
C ALA A 131 -4.72 -3.49 -13.09
N PRO A 132 -4.54 -2.62 -14.11
CA PRO A 132 -4.29 -1.19 -13.94
C PRO A 132 -5.49 -0.46 -13.30
N PRO A 133 -5.35 0.80 -12.85
CA PRO A 133 -6.48 1.62 -12.44
C PRO A 133 -7.57 1.65 -13.53
N GLY A 134 -8.83 1.46 -13.15
CA GLY A 134 -9.94 1.30 -14.09
C GLY A 134 -10.07 -0.09 -14.72
N TRP A 135 -9.41 -1.12 -14.17
CA TRP A 135 -9.54 -2.53 -14.60
C TRP A 135 -10.99 -3.02 -14.66
N GLU A 136 -11.90 -2.39 -13.90
CA GLU A 136 -13.33 -2.68 -13.90
C GLU A 136 -13.92 -2.58 -15.31
N SER A 137 -13.54 -1.56 -16.11
CA SER A 137 -14.03 -1.41 -17.49
C SER A 137 -13.45 -2.47 -18.44
N TYR A 138 -12.23 -2.94 -18.16
CA TYR A 138 -11.54 -3.96 -18.95
C TYR A 138 -12.13 -5.37 -18.73
N PHE A 139 -12.38 -5.75 -17.47
CA PHE A 139 -12.91 -7.07 -17.11
C PHE A 139 -14.44 -7.15 -17.04
N ARG A 140 -15.19 -6.03 -17.01
CA ARG A 140 -16.67 -6.04 -17.01
C ARG A 140 -17.25 -6.84 -18.19
N PRO A 141 -16.85 -6.65 -19.47
CA PRO A 141 -17.35 -7.47 -20.58
C PRO A 141 -17.09 -8.97 -20.41
N TRP A 142 -15.94 -9.35 -19.84
CA TRP A 142 -15.63 -10.76 -19.55
C TRP A 142 -16.53 -11.34 -18.45
N ARG A 143 -16.71 -10.60 -17.36
CA ARG A 143 -17.61 -11.01 -16.26
C ARG A 143 -19.06 -11.12 -16.75
N ASP A 144 -19.51 -10.17 -17.55
CA ASP A 144 -20.89 -10.10 -18.04
C ASP A 144 -21.18 -11.22 -19.03
N LEU A 145 -20.20 -11.54 -19.90
CA LEU A 145 -20.26 -12.71 -20.78
C LEU A 145 -20.43 -14.01 -19.99
N TRP A 146 -19.64 -14.23 -18.94
CA TRP A 146 -19.74 -15.43 -18.10
C TRP A 146 -21.06 -15.47 -17.33
N ASN A 147 -21.45 -14.37 -16.67
CA ASN A 147 -22.71 -14.27 -15.95
C ASN A 147 -23.93 -14.53 -16.87
N THR A 148 -24.02 -13.88 -18.03
CA THR A 148 -25.16 -14.10 -18.95
C THR A 148 -25.13 -15.47 -19.64
N SER A 149 -23.95 -16.06 -19.90
CA SER A 149 -23.87 -17.39 -20.53
C SER A 149 -24.16 -18.56 -19.58
N GLN A 150 -23.87 -18.42 -18.29
CA GLN A 150 -24.11 -19.46 -17.27
C GLN A 150 -25.35 -19.18 -16.40
N GLY A 151 -26.02 -18.04 -16.58
CA GLY A 151 -27.15 -17.62 -15.74
C GLY A 151 -26.76 -17.13 -14.34
N TRP A 152 -25.47 -16.88 -14.08
CA TRP A 152 -24.98 -16.49 -12.75
C TRP A 152 -25.36 -15.05 -12.37
N ALA A 153 -25.59 -14.84 -11.07
CA ALA A 153 -26.01 -13.58 -10.48
C ALA A 153 -25.06 -12.41 -10.84
N SER A 154 -25.64 -11.32 -11.35
CA SER A 154 -24.88 -10.13 -11.73
C SER A 154 -24.74 -9.14 -10.56
N PRO A 155 -23.55 -8.53 -10.33
CA PRO A 155 -23.39 -7.47 -9.33
C PRO A 155 -24.12 -6.16 -9.65
N ASP A 156 -24.62 -6.00 -10.88
CA ASP A 156 -25.35 -4.82 -11.36
C ASP A 156 -26.87 -5.10 -11.53
N ASP A 157 -27.36 -6.19 -10.93
CA ASP A 157 -28.77 -6.59 -10.92
C ASP A 157 -29.60 -5.67 -9.98
N PRO A 158 -30.66 -4.99 -10.47
CA PRO A 158 -31.48 -4.07 -9.67
C PRO A 158 -32.12 -4.72 -8.43
N GLU A 159 -32.62 -5.96 -8.53
CA GLU A 159 -33.26 -6.67 -7.41
C GLU A 159 -32.25 -7.02 -6.30
N ARG A 160 -30.96 -7.08 -6.65
CA ARG A 160 -29.84 -7.34 -5.73
C ARG A 160 -29.11 -6.07 -5.31
N SER A 161 -29.64 -4.90 -5.67
CA SER A 161 -29.05 -3.62 -5.31
C SER A 161 -29.11 -3.41 -3.79
N ARG A 162 -27.94 -3.27 -3.16
CA ARG A 162 -27.88 -2.96 -1.72
C ARG A 162 -28.38 -1.54 -1.47
N THR A 163 -29.34 -1.41 -0.55
CA THR A 163 -29.82 -0.12 0.00
C THR A 163 -28.70 0.74 0.62
N TYR A 164 -27.52 0.17 0.89
CA TYR A 164 -26.34 0.87 1.40
C TYR A 164 -25.02 0.35 0.82
N TYR A 165 -24.10 1.27 0.48
CA TYR A 165 -22.72 0.97 0.05
C TYR A 165 -21.71 1.23 1.18
N PRO A 166 -21.09 0.19 1.80
CA PRO A 166 -19.98 0.37 2.74
C PRO A 166 -18.66 0.65 2.00
N GLY A 167 -18.09 1.84 2.20
CA GLY A 167 -16.81 2.22 1.59
C GLY A 167 -15.58 1.75 2.37
N HIS A 168 -14.73 0.95 1.73
CA HIS A 168 -13.28 0.79 1.98
C HIS A 168 -12.76 0.68 3.44
N GLN A 169 -13.26 -0.32 4.17
CA GLN A 169 -12.82 -0.68 5.54
C GLN A 169 -11.29 -0.82 5.71
N ALA A 170 -10.56 -1.20 4.65
CA ALA A 170 -9.10 -1.38 4.69
C ALA A 170 -8.31 -0.07 4.89
N LEU A 171 -8.85 1.08 4.47
CA LEU A 171 -8.26 2.40 4.74
C LEU A 171 -8.55 2.87 6.17
N ILE A 172 -9.70 2.45 6.73
CA ILE A 172 -10.16 2.85 8.06
C ILE A 172 -9.33 2.17 9.15
N ASN A 173 -9.07 0.85 9.03
CA ASN A 173 -8.27 0.12 10.02
C ASN A 173 -6.82 0.64 10.11
N ALA A 174 -6.24 1.09 9.00
CA ALA A 174 -4.90 1.69 8.97
C ALA A 174 -4.84 3.12 9.59
N GLN A 175 -5.97 3.83 9.61
CA GLN A 175 -6.11 5.14 10.24
C GLN A 175 -6.38 5.00 11.75
N ASN A 176 -7.22 4.04 12.17
CA ASN A 176 -7.61 3.83 13.56
C ASN A 176 -6.42 3.37 14.44
N HIS A 177 -5.63 2.42 13.96
CA HIS A 177 -4.38 1.98 14.62
C HIS A 177 -3.37 3.14 14.80
N ARG A 178 -3.49 4.22 14.02
CA ARG A 178 -2.64 5.42 14.12
C ARG A 178 -3.14 6.44 15.15
N LEU A 179 -4.39 6.33 15.58
CA LEU A 179 -5.03 7.20 16.57
C LEU A 179 -4.98 6.57 17.98
N GLU A 180 -5.08 5.24 18.09
CA GLU A 180 -4.83 4.50 19.35
C GLU A 180 -3.40 4.74 19.86
N LEU A 181 -2.41 4.72 18.96
CA LEU A 181 -1.01 5.07 19.25
C LEU A 181 -0.79 6.55 19.65
N ALA A 182 -1.82 7.40 19.56
CA ALA A 182 -1.76 8.82 19.89
C ALA A 182 -2.65 9.21 21.09
N GLY A 183 -3.34 8.26 21.72
CA GLY A 183 -4.09 8.48 22.97
C GLY A 183 -5.32 9.38 22.85
N GLN A 184 -6.02 9.38 21.72
CA GLN A 184 -7.23 10.20 21.48
C GLN A 184 -8.47 9.34 21.19
N THR A 185 -9.64 9.77 21.66
CA THR A 185 -10.92 9.07 21.50
C THR A 185 -11.50 9.23 20.07
N PRO A 186 -11.89 8.13 19.39
CA PRO A 186 -12.48 8.18 18.07
C PRO A 186 -14.02 8.25 18.10
N ILE A 187 -14.61 9.12 17.28
CA ILE A 187 -16.01 9.02 16.83
C ILE A 187 -16.03 9.25 15.32
N SER A 188 -16.56 8.30 14.53
CA SER A 188 -16.46 8.33 13.07
C SER A 188 -17.60 9.09 12.39
N ARG A 189 -17.30 9.66 11.21
CA ARG A 189 -18.31 10.13 10.24
C ARG A 189 -19.24 9.01 9.78
N ASP A 190 -18.79 7.76 9.84
CA ASP A 190 -19.55 6.59 9.42
C ASP A 190 -20.48 6.07 10.53
N ASP A 191 -20.12 6.24 11.79
CA ASP A 191 -20.93 5.81 12.93
C ASP A 191 -22.16 6.70 13.07
N ALA A 192 -21.98 8.04 12.97
CA ALA A 192 -23.10 8.97 12.92
C ALA A 192 -24.07 8.68 11.76
N ARG A 193 -23.58 8.29 10.57
CA ARG A 193 -24.47 7.88 9.47
C ARG A 193 -25.23 6.59 9.78
N LYS A 194 -24.56 5.57 10.32
CA LYS A 194 -25.22 4.30 10.69
C LYS A 194 -26.25 4.50 11.79
N ILE A 195 -25.95 5.32 12.79
CA ILE A 195 -26.88 5.66 13.87
C ILE A 195 -28.12 6.36 13.28
N ILE A 196 -27.94 7.38 12.43
CA ILE A 196 -29.05 8.07 11.76
C ILE A 196 -29.85 7.12 10.85
N THR A 197 -29.20 6.26 10.07
CA THR A 197 -29.90 5.30 9.19
C THR A 197 -30.65 4.25 9.99
N ASN A 198 -30.04 3.65 11.02
CA ASN A 198 -30.70 2.65 11.88
C ASN A 198 -31.89 3.25 12.64
N TYR A 199 -31.74 4.49 13.14
CA TYR A 199 -32.83 5.23 13.78
C TYR A 199 -34.01 5.38 12.82
N LEU A 200 -33.77 5.85 11.59
CA LEU A 200 -34.83 5.97 10.57
C LEU A 200 -35.41 4.61 10.16
N THR A 201 -34.60 3.56 10.07
CA THR A 201 -35.08 2.21 9.72
C THR A 201 -36.09 1.67 10.75
N ALA A 202 -35.88 1.90 12.05
CA ALA A 202 -36.85 1.50 13.07
C ALA A 202 -38.24 2.16 12.85
N TYR A 203 -38.29 3.47 12.58
CA TYR A 203 -39.54 4.18 12.30
C TYR A 203 -40.17 3.79 10.95
N ILE A 204 -39.38 3.27 9.99
CA ILE A 204 -39.89 2.68 8.75
C ILE A 204 -40.52 1.31 9.03
N GLU A 205 -39.88 0.47 9.85
CA GLU A 205 -40.38 -0.86 10.26
C GLU A 205 -41.65 -0.76 11.13
N GLU A 206 -41.76 0.28 11.95
CA GLU A 206 -42.99 0.64 12.70
C GLU A 206 -44.08 1.32 11.84
N GLY A 207 -43.83 1.52 10.53
CA GLY A 207 -44.80 2.08 9.57
C GLY A 207 -45.05 3.59 9.70
N GLN A 208 -44.28 4.29 10.54
CA GLN A 208 -44.41 5.74 10.77
C GLN A 208 -43.73 6.58 9.67
N ILE A 209 -42.72 6.03 9.00
CA ILE A 209 -42.06 6.66 7.85
C ILE A 209 -42.44 5.89 6.58
N GLN A 210 -43.27 6.52 5.74
CA GLN A 210 -43.79 5.96 4.49
C GLN A 210 -43.24 6.66 3.25
N ASN A 211 -42.64 7.84 3.41
CA ASN A 211 -42.04 8.61 2.32
C ASN A 211 -40.88 9.51 2.79
N ARG A 212 -40.18 10.13 1.84
CA ARG A 212 -39.03 11.00 2.15
C ARG A 212 -39.38 12.25 2.96
N ASN A 213 -40.59 12.79 2.85
CA ASN A 213 -40.98 13.94 3.68
C ASN A 213 -41.11 13.51 5.14
N ASP A 214 -41.58 12.30 5.42
CA ASP A 214 -41.61 11.76 6.78
C ASP A 214 -40.18 11.62 7.33
N ILE A 215 -39.21 11.14 6.53
CA ILE A 215 -37.78 11.12 6.90
C ILE A 215 -37.26 12.53 7.24
N ILE A 216 -37.69 13.56 6.52
CA ILE A 216 -37.31 14.96 6.76
C ILE A 216 -37.87 15.40 8.11
N THR A 217 -39.16 15.22 8.35
CA THR A 217 -39.83 15.55 9.61
C THR A 217 -39.19 14.83 10.80
N THR A 218 -39.00 13.51 10.74
CA THR A 218 -38.39 12.73 11.83
C THR A 218 -36.95 13.15 12.14
N LEU A 219 -36.20 13.67 11.16
CA LEU A 219 -34.87 14.23 11.40
C LEU A 219 -34.92 15.61 12.05
N GLU A 220 -35.85 16.47 11.63
CA GLU A 220 -36.03 17.81 12.21
C GLU A 220 -36.58 17.75 13.65
N ASP A 221 -37.51 16.83 13.93
CA ASP A 221 -38.00 16.52 15.28
C ASP A 221 -36.89 15.96 16.19
N ALA A 222 -35.94 15.21 15.63
CA ALA A 222 -34.72 14.75 16.30
C ALA A 222 -33.61 15.82 16.37
N ALA A 223 -33.96 17.10 16.24
CA ALA A 223 -33.07 18.27 16.29
C ALA A 223 -31.97 18.35 15.22
N PHE A 224 -32.05 17.59 14.11
CA PHE A 224 -31.15 17.75 12.98
C PHE A 224 -31.61 18.87 12.04
N THR A 225 -30.76 19.86 11.78
CA THR A 225 -31.02 20.87 10.76
C THR A 225 -30.73 20.33 9.36
N ILE A 226 -31.71 20.41 8.44
CA ILE A 226 -31.53 20.00 7.05
C ILE A 226 -30.96 21.17 6.23
N THR A 227 -29.74 21.01 5.73
CA THR A 227 -28.99 22.10 5.06
C THR A 227 -29.08 22.07 3.53
N ARG A 228 -29.26 20.89 2.92
CA ARG A 228 -29.45 20.71 1.47
C ARG A 228 -30.21 19.43 1.17
N GLN A 229 -31.07 19.50 0.16
CA GLN A 229 -31.80 18.37 -0.41
C GLN A 229 -31.42 18.24 -1.90
N GLY A 230 -31.28 17.01 -2.40
CA GLY A 230 -31.12 16.69 -3.82
C GLY A 230 -31.90 15.44 -4.20
N GLU A 231 -31.89 15.08 -5.48
CA GLU A 231 -32.67 13.95 -6.01
C GLU A 231 -32.32 12.62 -5.33
N ASP A 232 -31.03 12.33 -5.11
CA ASP A 232 -30.57 11.08 -4.49
C ASP A 232 -29.92 11.24 -3.10
N TYR A 233 -30.05 12.41 -2.46
CA TYR A 233 -29.41 12.70 -1.17
C TYR A 233 -30.12 13.75 -0.28
N ILE A 234 -29.83 13.69 1.02
CA ILE A 234 -30.15 14.71 2.04
C ILE A 234 -28.86 15.07 2.79
N THR A 235 -28.68 16.33 3.23
CA THR A 235 -27.51 16.79 4.00
C THR A 235 -27.92 17.46 5.31
N VAL A 236 -27.53 16.87 6.44
CA VAL A 236 -27.93 17.26 7.81
C VAL A 236 -26.76 17.79 8.65
N THR A 237 -27.11 18.53 9.71
CA THR A 237 -26.22 18.99 10.80
C THR A 237 -26.92 18.85 12.14
N HIS A 238 -26.15 18.68 13.22
CA HIS A 238 -26.63 18.67 14.62
C HIS A 238 -25.53 19.31 15.47
N ASP A 239 -25.86 19.97 16.58
CA ASP A 239 -24.86 20.77 17.32
C ASP A 239 -23.73 19.91 17.94
N ASP A 240 -24.06 18.73 18.46
CA ASP A 240 -23.06 17.74 18.90
C ASP A 240 -22.17 17.22 17.76
N LEU A 241 -22.70 17.20 16.54
CA LEU A 241 -22.01 16.79 15.33
C LEU A 241 -21.48 18.03 14.61
N ASN A 242 -20.34 18.53 15.10
CA ASN A 242 -19.57 19.70 14.63
C ASN A 242 -19.18 19.73 13.11
N LYS A 243 -19.79 18.92 12.25
CA LYS A 243 -19.56 18.77 10.79
C LYS A 243 -20.85 18.38 10.06
N ARG A 244 -21.04 18.87 8.82
CA ARG A 244 -22.19 18.50 7.97
C ARG A 244 -22.08 17.07 7.43
N ILE A 245 -23.16 16.30 7.49
CA ILE A 245 -23.23 14.90 7.04
C ILE A 245 -24.18 14.80 5.84
N ARG A 246 -23.70 14.20 4.73
CA ARG A 246 -24.54 13.84 3.58
C ARG A 246 -24.92 12.36 3.66
N LEU A 247 -26.22 12.10 3.60
CA LEU A 247 -26.89 10.81 3.50
C LEU A 247 -27.30 10.63 2.03
N LYS A 248 -26.94 9.51 1.39
CA LYS A 248 -27.11 9.34 -0.07
C LYS A 248 -27.51 7.90 -0.42
N GLY A 249 -28.42 7.76 -1.38
CA GLY A 249 -28.92 6.47 -1.89
C GLY A 249 -30.09 5.90 -1.08
N GLY A 250 -30.74 4.86 -1.61
CA GLY A 250 -31.84 4.15 -0.94
C GLY A 250 -32.97 5.09 -0.50
N ILE A 251 -33.33 5.01 0.79
CA ILE A 251 -34.44 5.75 1.41
C ILE A 251 -34.34 7.28 1.30
N TYR A 252 -33.14 7.82 1.00
CA TYR A 252 -32.90 9.27 0.89
C TYR A 252 -33.27 9.87 -0.48
N SER A 253 -33.69 9.04 -1.45
CA SER A 253 -34.11 9.45 -2.79
C SER A 253 -35.47 10.17 -2.80
N ALA A 254 -35.61 11.24 -3.60
CA ALA A 254 -36.86 11.99 -3.78
C ALA A 254 -38.06 11.11 -4.18
N SER A 255 -37.80 10.08 -4.99
CA SER A 255 -38.78 9.10 -5.43
C SER A 255 -39.10 8.00 -4.41
N TRP A 256 -38.40 7.92 -3.28
CA TRP A 256 -38.59 6.81 -2.34
C TRP A 256 -39.94 6.87 -1.61
N ARG A 257 -40.67 5.75 -1.63
CA ARG A 257 -41.92 5.49 -0.91
C ARG A 257 -41.88 4.07 -0.35
N LEU A 258 -42.41 3.86 0.85
CA LEU A 258 -42.56 2.55 1.45
C LEU A 258 -43.62 1.76 0.67
N GLY A 259 -43.27 0.56 0.21
CA GLY A 259 -44.18 -0.31 -0.55
C GLY A 259 -44.30 0.00 -2.06
N GLN A 260 -43.50 0.90 -2.62
CA GLN A 260 -43.35 1.02 -4.08
C GLN A 260 -41.94 0.60 -4.51
N GLU A 261 -41.86 -0.31 -5.49
CA GLU A 261 -40.62 -0.51 -6.24
C GLU A 261 -40.25 0.77 -7.01
N PRO A 262 -38.96 1.12 -7.15
CA PRO A 262 -38.56 2.33 -7.87
C PRO A 262 -38.85 2.19 -9.37
N THR A 263 -39.95 2.78 -9.84
CA THR A 263 -40.30 2.81 -11.25
C THR A 263 -39.36 3.72 -12.05
N THR A 264 -38.34 3.12 -12.67
CA THR A 264 -37.70 3.69 -13.87
C THR A 264 -38.22 3.00 -15.11
N GLU A 265 -39.25 3.57 -15.72
CA GLU A 265 -39.82 3.12 -16.99
C GLU A 265 -38.82 3.30 -18.15
N THR A 266 -37.95 2.30 -18.39
CA THR A 266 -37.80 1.64 -19.71
C THR A 266 -36.78 0.49 -19.66
N ALA A 267 -37.16 -0.60 -19.02
CA ALA A 267 -36.75 -1.94 -19.43
C ALA A 267 -37.89 -2.89 -19.04
N THR A 268 -38.55 -3.47 -20.04
CA THR A 268 -39.69 -4.37 -19.86
C THR A 268 -39.38 -5.48 -18.87
N GLY A 269 -40.24 -5.65 -17.86
CA GLY A 269 -40.39 -6.90 -17.12
C GLY A 269 -40.83 -8.01 -18.08
N GLN A 270 -39.87 -8.62 -18.75
CA GLN A 270 -39.99 -9.84 -19.52
C GLN A 270 -38.83 -10.73 -19.11
N THR A 271 -39.14 -11.97 -18.75
CA THR A 271 -38.16 -13.04 -18.58
C THR A 271 -37.22 -13.02 -19.79
N ALA A 272 -35.94 -12.66 -19.58
CA ALA A 272 -35.05 -12.23 -20.65
C ALA A 272 -35.06 -13.25 -21.80
N THR A 273 -35.65 -12.84 -22.94
CA THR A 273 -35.87 -13.77 -24.05
C THR A 273 -34.52 -14.29 -24.56
N ARG A 274 -34.51 -15.50 -25.13
CA ARG A 274 -33.28 -16.11 -25.67
C ARG A 274 -32.55 -15.19 -26.66
N ALA A 275 -33.28 -14.33 -27.37
CA ALA A 275 -32.75 -13.32 -28.27
C ALA A 275 -32.05 -12.14 -27.55
N ASP A 276 -32.60 -11.64 -26.43
CA ASP A 276 -31.96 -10.55 -25.67
C ASP A 276 -30.65 -11.01 -25.02
N ASN A 277 -30.65 -12.21 -24.40
CA ASN A 277 -29.43 -12.81 -23.86
C ASN A 277 -28.38 -13.05 -24.96
N GLN A 278 -28.77 -13.47 -26.17
CA GLN A 278 -27.85 -13.59 -27.31
C GLN A 278 -27.28 -12.23 -27.76
N SER A 279 -28.10 -11.17 -27.79
CA SER A 279 -27.64 -9.80 -28.09
C SER A 279 -26.62 -9.30 -27.07
N ARG A 280 -26.90 -9.48 -25.77
CA ARG A 280 -26.00 -9.12 -24.67
C ARG A 280 -24.69 -9.91 -24.70
N ILE A 281 -24.75 -11.22 -24.95
CA ILE A 281 -23.57 -12.07 -25.14
C ILE A 281 -22.72 -11.57 -26.31
N LYS A 282 -23.33 -11.26 -27.46
CA LYS A 282 -22.62 -10.75 -28.64
C LYS A 282 -21.92 -9.42 -28.35
N GLN A 283 -22.61 -8.45 -27.74
CA GLN A 283 -22.00 -7.16 -27.35
C GLN A 283 -20.86 -7.32 -26.34
N ALA A 284 -20.98 -8.26 -25.40
CA ALA A 284 -19.93 -8.57 -24.44
C ALA A 284 -18.71 -9.23 -25.11
N GLN A 285 -18.94 -10.14 -26.07
CA GLN A 285 -17.88 -10.77 -26.88
C GLN A 285 -17.14 -9.75 -27.75
N GLU A 286 -17.85 -8.85 -28.44
CA GLU A 286 -17.26 -7.81 -29.27
C GLU A 286 -16.34 -6.90 -28.44
N LYS A 287 -16.86 -6.32 -27.34
CA LYS A 287 -16.08 -5.48 -26.40
C LYS A 287 -14.92 -6.23 -25.75
N LEU A 288 -15.10 -7.52 -25.44
CA LEU A 288 -14.02 -8.34 -24.88
C LEU A 288 -12.91 -8.59 -25.90
N SER A 289 -13.25 -8.90 -27.15
CA SER A 289 -12.26 -9.15 -28.21
C SER A 289 -11.46 -7.90 -28.56
N GLU A 290 -12.10 -6.72 -28.53
CA GLU A 290 -11.45 -5.43 -28.67
C GLU A 290 -10.48 -5.16 -27.51
N ASN A 291 -10.92 -5.36 -26.26
CA ASN A 291 -10.10 -5.19 -25.07
C ASN A 291 -8.88 -6.13 -25.08
N VAL A 292 -9.08 -7.42 -25.37
CA VAL A 292 -8.02 -8.44 -25.44
C VAL A 292 -7.01 -8.11 -26.55
N SER A 293 -7.47 -7.63 -27.70
CA SER A 293 -6.59 -7.20 -28.81
C SER A 293 -5.72 -5.99 -28.39
N LYS A 294 -6.33 -4.91 -27.88
CA LYS A 294 -5.60 -3.74 -27.36
C LYS A 294 -4.57 -4.12 -26.29
N ARG A 295 -4.90 -5.11 -25.45
CA ARG A 295 -4.00 -5.57 -24.38
C ARG A 295 -2.86 -6.44 -24.91
N ARG A 296 -3.14 -7.31 -25.89
CA ARG A 296 -2.14 -8.09 -26.64
C ARG A 296 -1.14 -7.16 -27.31
N ASP A 297 -1.61 -6.13 -28.02
CA ASP A 297 -0.75 -5.16 -28.70
C ASP A 297 0.16 -4.41 -27.71
N TYR A 298 -0.41 -3.96 -26.58
CA TYR A 298 0.36 -3.36 -25.50
C TYR A 298 1.39 -4.33 -24.88
N HIS A 299 1.04 -5.61 -24.68
CA HIS A 299 1.96 -6.62 -24.18
C HIS A 299 3.08 -6.92 -25.19
N HIS A 300 2.78 -7.10 -26.48
CA HIS A 300 3.81 -7.26 -27.51
C HIS A 300 4.72 -6.02 -27.58
N GLN A 301 4.18 -4.81 -27.67
CA GLN A 301 4.99 -3.59 -27.71
C GLN A 301 5.92 -3.43 -26.49
N ARG A 302 5.47 -3.89 -25.31
CA ARG A 302 6.19 -3.74 -24.04
C ARG A 302 7.17 -4.87 -23.75
N TYR A 303 6.85 -6.11 -24.12
CA TYR A 303 7.59 -7.32 -23.77
C TYR A 303 8.22 -8.05 -24.97
N SER A 304 8.01 -7.59 -26.21
CA SER A 304 8.84 -8.03 -27.33
C SER A 304 10.31 -7.79 -27.00
N SER A 305 11.08 -8.88 -27.07
CA SER A 305 12.53 -8.81 -26.98
C SER A 305 13.07 -8.25 -28.29
N TYR A 306 14.01 -7.30 -28.20
CA TYR A 306 14.96 -7.10 -29.29
C TYR A 306 15.66 -8.44 -29.51
N SER A 307 15.47 -9.04 -30.69
CA SER A 307 16.32 -10.13 -31.14
C SER A 307 17.75 -9.59 -31.25
N THR A 308 18.62 -9.99 -30.33
CA THR A 308 20.05 -9.67 -30.41
C THR A 308 20.58 -10.18 -31.74
N GLU A 309 21.22 -9.28 -32.48
CA GLU A 309 21.78 -9.57 -33.81
C GLU A 309 22.77 -10.74 -33.74
N TYR A 310 22.36 -11.89 -34.25
CA TYR A 310 23.30 -12.81 -34.87
C TYR A 310 23.39 -12.42 -36.34
N GLN A 311 24.56 -11.94 -36.75
CA GLN A 311 24.87 -11.59 -38.13
C GLN A 311 24.62 -12.81 -39.03
N LYS A 312 23.72 -12.67 -40.01
CA LYS A 312 23.74 -13.52 -41.21
C LYS A 312 24.79 -12.98 -42.16
N PRO A 313 25.69 -13.82 -42.70
CA PRO A 313 26.34 -13.52 -43.97
C PRO A 313 25.28 -13.40 -45.09
N SER A 314 25.52 -12.48 -46.02
CA SER A 314 24.79 -12.28 -47.28
C SER A 314 24.98 -13.50 -48.21
N GLU A 315 23.95 -13.99 -48.93
CA GLU A 315 23.51 -13.67 -50.32
C GLU A 315 22.48 -14.77 -50.72
N MET A 316 21.65 -14.75 -51.78
CA MET A 316 21.26 -13.80 -52.85
C MET A 316 19.72 -13.97 -53.02
N ASP A 317 18.89 -12.94 -53.15
CA ASP A 317 18.60 -12.07 -54.32
C ASP A 317 17.42 -12.58 -55.21
N PHE A 318 16.75 -11.64 -55.90
CA PHE A 318 15.66 -11.75 -56.89
C PHE A 318 14.18 -11.88 -56.43
N THR A 319 13.62 -10.70 -56.11
CA THR A 319 12.48 -10.04 -56.80
C THR A 319 11.09 -10.69 -56.96
N THR A 320 10.09 -9.88 -56.54
CA THR A 320 8.76 -9.66 -57.17
C THR A 320 7.83 -10.86 -57.46
N ALA A 321 6.76 -10.97 -56.67
CA ALA A 321 5.42 -10.48 -57.08
C ALA A 321 4.45 -10.51 -55.90
N ARG A 322 3.39 -9.68 -55.94
CA ARG A 322 2.21 -9.87 -55.10
C ARG A 322 1.44 -11.08 -55.62
N ASP A 323 1.16 -12.05 -54.77
CA ASP A 323 -0.15 -12.71 -54.84
C ASP A 323 -0.65 -13.13 -53.45
N ASN A 324 -1.96 -13.14 -53.29
CA ASN A 324 -2.66 -13.19 -52.02
C ASN A 324 -3.23 -14.61 -51.80
N SER A 325 -2.39 -15.54 -51.33
CA SER A 325 -2.85 -16.89 -50.96
C SER A 325 -2.27 -17.34 -49.61
N TYR A 326 -3.15 -17.54 -48.63
CA TYR A 326 -2.83 -18.27 -47.41
C TYR A 326 -2.45 -19.71 -47.78
N GLN A 327 -1.20 -20.11 -47.51
CA GLN A 327 -0.82 -21.53 -47.49
C GLN A 327 -1.24 -22.13 -46.15
N PRO A 328 -2.07 -23.20 -46.12
CA PRO A 328 -2.36 -23.93 -44.89
C PRO A 328 -1.08 -24.53 -44.30
N LEU A 329 -0.93 -24.44 -42.98
CA LEU A 329 0.24 -24.90 -42.21
C LEU A 329 0.69 -26.33 -42.59
N ASN A 330 -0.28 -27.21 -42.88
CA ASN A 330 -0.07 -28.60 -43.27
C ASN A 330 0.87 -28.74 -44.47
N ARG A 331 0.74 -27.87 -45.50
CA ARG A 331 1.55 -27.93 -46.72
C ARG A 331 2.96 -27.37 -46.55
N PHE A 332 3.14 -26.51 -45.55
CA PHE A 332 4.46 -26.05 -45.10
C PHE A 332 5.17 -27.15 -44.29
N LEU A 333 4.42 -27.88 -43.44
CA LEU A 333 4.93 -29.00 -42.65
C LEU A 333 5.35 -30.19 -43.52
N ASP A 334 4.52 -30.64 -44.47
CA ASP A 334 4.88 -31.72 -45.42
C ASP A 334 6.19 -31.42 -46.17
N ARG A 335 6.44 -30.16 -46.54
CA ARG A 335 7.65 -29.75 -47.26
C ARG A 335 8.90 -29.63 -46.37
N GLN A 336 8.73 -29.50 -45.05
CA GLN A 336 9.83 -29.41 -44.08
C GLN A 336 10.14 -30.75 -43.39
N LEU A 337 9.17 -31.66 -43.30
CA LEU A 337 9.27 -32.92 -42.56
C LEU A 337 9.29 -34.16 -43.46
N GLY A 338 8.86 -34.07 -44.73
CA GLY A 338 8.78 -35.24 -45.61
C GLY A 338 7.86 -36.32 -45.04
N ASP A 339 8.29 -37.59 -45.14
CA ASP A 339 7.51 -38.75 -44.69
C ASP A 339 7.29 -38.84 -43.16
N ASP A 340 7.92 -37.98 -42.34
CA ASP A 340 7.68 -37.90 -40.89
C ASP A 340 6.45 -37.02 -40.52
N SER A 341 5.62 -36.65 -41.50
CA SER A 341 4.38 -35.89 -41.29
C SER A 341 3.22 -36.78 -40.78
N ILE A 342 2.87 -36.64 -39.50
CA ILE A 342 1.86 -37.44 -38.78
C ILE A 342 0.40 -37.22 -39.30
N PHE A 343 0.19 -36.33 -40.27
CA PHE A 343 -1.15 -35.85 -40.67
C PHE A 343 -1.73 -36.39 -41.98
N ASN A 344 -1.26 -37.53 -42.50
CA ASN A 344 -1.84 -38.17 -43.70
C ASN A 344 -2.46 -39.56 -43.44
N LYS A 345 -3.76 -39.58 -43.12
CA LYS A 345 -4.75 -40.49 -43.73
C LYS A 345 -6.20 -40.02 -43.54
N THR A 346 -6.72 -39.36 -44.56
CA THR A 346 -8.14 -39.05 -44.77
C THR A 346 -8.90 -40.22 -45.38
N ILE A 347 -10.24 -40.21 -45.25
CA ILE A 347 -11.29 -40.49 -46.27
C ILE A 347 -12.65 -40.47 -45.54
N SER A 348 -13.39 -39.36 -45.64
CA SER A 348 -14.59 -39.18 -46.52
C SER A 348 -15.84 -39.91 -46.01
N THR A 349 -16.76 -39.24 -45.31
CA THR A 349 -17.91 -38.48 -45.87
C THR A 349 -18.82 -39.28 -46.81
N ASN A 350 -20.09 -39.45 -46.43
CA ASN A 350 -21.21 -38.96 -47.25
C ASN A 350 -22.49 -38.75 -46.42
N SER A 351 -23.34 -37.86 -46.94
CA SER A 351 -24.53 -37.28 -46.30
C SER A 351 -25.78 -38.15 -46.40
N ASN A 352 -26.70 -38.03 -45.42
CA ASN A 352 -28.10 -37.63 -45.73
C ASN A 352 -28.97 -37.26 -44.51
N GLN A 353 -29.59 -36.08 -44.61
CA GLN A 353 -30.98 -35.72 -44.30
C GLN A 353 -31.67 -36.07 -42.94
N GLN A 354 -32.18 -34.98 -42.34
CA GLN A 354 -33.55 -34.76 -41.84
C GLN A 354 -34.00 -35.11 -40.40
N ASN A 355 -34.50 -34.04 -39.77
CA ASN A 355 -35.69 -33.92 -38.91
C ASN A 355 -35.61 -33.98 -37.35
N HIS A 356 -36.36 -33.02 -36.80
CA HIS A 356 -36.76 -32.68 -35.42
C HIS A 356 -37.45 -33.83 -34.65
N PRO A 357 -37.54 -33.79 -33.28
CA PRO A 357 -38.40 -32.83 -32.56
C PRO A 357 -37.98 -32.37 -31.14
N GLN A 358 -38.89 -31.66 -30.47
CA GLN A 358 -38.76 -30.99 -29.16
C GLN A 358 -39.33 -31.80 -27.97
N SER A 359 -38.76 -31.54 -26.79
CA SER A 359 -39.39 -31.25 -25.47
C SER A 359 -40.23 -32.27 -24.67
N THR A 360 -40.09 -32.11 -23.34
CA THR A 360 -40.94 -32.56 -22.20
C THR A 360 -40.99 -34.08 -21.93
N GLN A 361 -41.09 -34.57 -20.69
CA GLN A 361 -41.42 -33.94 -19.40
C GLN A 361 -40.66 -34.62 -18.22
N ALA A 362 -40.87 -34.18 -16.98
CA ALA A 362 -40.14 -34.63 -15.78
C ALA A 362 -41.05 -35.33 -14.75
N GLU A 363 -40.46 -36.21 -13.93
CA GLU A 363 -40.93 -36.69 -12.62
C GLU A 363 -39.75 -37.43 -11.93
N ASP A 364 -39.66 -37.62 -10.62
CA ASP A 364 -39.67 -36.76 -9.43
C ASP A 364 -39.57 -37.73 -8.20
N LEU A 365 -38.67 -37.43 -7.24
CA LEU A 365 -38.49 -38.05 -5.89
C LEU A 365 -37.95 -39.50 -5.80
N GLY A 366 -37.25 -39.94 -4.73
CA GLY A 366 -36.68 -39.29 -3.53
C GLY A 366 -35.90 -40.35 -2.71
N ASP A 367 -34.67 -40.09 -2.25
CA ASP A 367 -34.29 -39.69 -0.86
C ASP A 367 -33.77 -40.85 0.04
N ARG A 368 -32.57 -40.67 0.65
CA ARG A 368 -31.86 -41.49 1.68
C ARG A 368 -31.44 -42.94 1.30
N THR A 369 -30.31 -43.53 1.77
CA THR A 369 -29.29 -43.12 2.77
C THR A 369 -27.92 -43.80 2.56
N LEU A 370 -26.85 -43.11 2.97
CA LEU A 370 -25.50 -43.56 3.39
C LEU A 370 -25.14 -45.08 3.37
N SER A 371 -23.99 -45.45 2.79
CA SER A 371 -22.80 -45.91 3.56
C SER A 371 -21.59 -46.29 2.68
N ASN A 372 -20.40 -46.24 3.25
CA ASN A 372 -19.17 -46.78 2.65
C ASN A 372 -19.19 -48.31 2.62
N GLN A 373 -19.00 -48.91 1.44
CA GLN A 373 -18.32 -50.21 1.31
C GLN A 373 -17.76 -50.42 -0.11
N SER A 374 -16.57 -51.03 -0.18
CA SER A 374 -15.93 -51.40 -1.43
C SER A 374 -16.79 -52.40 -2.22
N ARG A 375 -17.14 -52.06 -3.45
CA ARG A 375 -17.67 -52.98 -4.48
C ARG A 375 -17.49 -52.35 -5.86
N GLU A 376 -16.65 -52.97 -6.69
CA GLU A 376 -17.07 -53.82 -7.82
C GLU A 376 -17.55 -53.01 -9.03
N ILE A 377 -16.78 -53.12 -10.12
CA ILE A 377 -17.13 -52.63 -11.45
C ILE A 377 -18.39 -53.37 -11.90
N HIS A 378 -19.56 -52.74 -11.77
CA HIS A 378 -20.79 -53.29 -12.31
C HIS A 378 -20.90 -52.97 -13.80
N ASN A 379 -20.63 -54.00 -14.61
CA ASN A 379 -20.96 -54.02 -16.03
C ASN A 379 -22.45 -53.67 -16.22
N ILE A 380 -22.74 -52.55 -16.88
CA ILE A 380 -24.11 -52.24 -17.29
C ILE A 380 -24.52 -53.21 -18.41
N THR A 381 -25.48 -54.07 -18.09
CA THR A 381 -26.54 -54.54 -19.01
C THR A 381 -26.11 -55.18 -20.34
N SER A 382 -24.95 -55.85 -20.37
CA SER A 382 -24.62 -56.85 -21.42
C SER A 382 -24.66 -58.29 -20.88
N GLN A 383 -24.42 -58.47 -19.57
CA GLN A 383 -24.39 -59.80 -18.94
C GLN A 383 -25.77 -60.38 -18.67
N GLN A 384 -26.81 -59.58 -18.38
CA GLN A 384 -28.16 -60.12 -18.17
C GLN A 384 -28.81 -60.62 -19.47
N GLN A 385 -28.71 -59.89 -20.58
CA GLN A 385 -29.21 -60.39 -21.88
C GLN A 385 -28.46 -61.65 -22.36
N SER A 386 -27.16 -61.76 -22.07
CA SER A 386 -26.40 -62.98 -22.38
C SER A 386 -26.64 -64.11 -21.38
N GLN A 387 -26.92 -63.83 -20.11
CA GLN A 387 -27.38 -64.83 -19.13
C GLN A 387 -28.77 -65.36 -19.48
N ASP A 388 -29.75 -64.53 -19.84
CA ASP A 388 -31.07 -65.00 -20.28
C ASP A 388 -30.99 -65.80 -21.59
N GLN A 389 -30.10 -65.43 -22.53
CA GLN A 389 -29.82 -66.27 -23.69
C GLN A 389 -29.14 -67.59 -23.34
N LEU A 390 -28.16 -67.59 -22.43
CA LEU A 390 -27.46 -68.80 -21.98
C LEU A 390 -28.38 -69.72 -21.17
N GLU A 391 -29.27 -69.17 -20.34
CA GLU A 391 -30.25 -69.94 -19.56
C GLU A 391 -31.36 -70.49 -20.46
N MET A 392 -31.85 -69.73 -21.45
CA MET A 392 -32.73 -70.27 -22.50
C MET A 392 -32.03 -71.37 -23.33
N GLN A 393 -30.78 -71.18 -23.74
CA GLN A 393 -30.03 -72.20 -24.48
C GLN A 393 -29.74 -73.44 -23.61
N ARG A 394 -29.51 -73.26 -22.30
CA ARG A 394 -29.34 -74.34 -21.32
C ARG A 394 -30.64 -75.11 -21.09
N GLN A 395 -31.79 -74.43 -20.99
CA GLN A 395 -33.10 -75.07 -20.92
C GLN A 395 -33.45 -75.81 -22.22
N ALA A 396 -33.11 -75.24 -23.38
CA ALA A 396 -33.26 -75.90 -24.68
C ALA A 396 -32.35 -77.14 -24.80
N LEU A 397 -31.12 -77.08 -24.28
CA LEU A 397 -30.20 -78.21 -24.20
C LEU A 397 -30.68 -79.29 -23.22
N LEU A 398 -31.31 -78.93 -22.11
CA LEU A 398 -31.88 -79.88 -21.14
C LEU A 398 -33.08 -80.64 -21.72
N LYS A 399 -34.05 -79.94 -22.34
CA LYS A 399 -35.14 -80.60 -23.06
C LYS A 399 -34.64 -81.51 -24.19
N ALA A 400 -33.58 -81.09 -24.89
CA ALA A 400 -32.93 -81.86 -25.94
C ALA A 400 -32.20 -83.13 -25.46
N VAL A 401 -32.08 -83.36 -24.16
CA VAL A 401 -31.45 -84.58 -23.58
C VAL A 401 -32.50 -85.58 -23.08
N GLU A 402 -33.76 -85.17 -22.88
CA GLU A 402 -34.85 -86.07 -22.49
C GLU A 402 -35.59 -86.72 -23.68
N GLU A 403 -35.51 -86.13 -24.88
CA GLU A 403 -36.06 -86.69 -26.13
C GLU A 403 -34.97 -87.43 -26.92
N ASP A 404 -34.96 -88.76 -26.87
CA ASP A 404 -33.94 -89.62 -27.50
C ASP A 404 -34.15 -89.77 -29.03
N ASP A 405 -33.95 -88.67 -29.77
CA ASP A 405 -33.94 -88.61 -31.23
C ASP A 405 -32.62 -88.01 -31.78
N GLU A 406 -32.15 -88.53 -32.90
CA GLU A 406 -30.83 -88.25 -33.48
C GLU A 406 -30.58 -86.78 -33.91
N PRO A 407 -31.50 -86.07 -34.61
CA PRO A 407 -31.32 -84.66 -34.94
C PRO A 407 -31.19 -83.76 -33.71
N THR A 408 -31.77 -84.15 -32.59
CA THR A 408 -31.72 -83.41 -31.32
C THR A 408 -30.29 -83.42 -30.74
N ARG A 409 -29.59 -84.57 -30.78
CA ARG A 409 -28.15 -84.66 -30.43
C ARG A 409 -27.27 -83.84 -31.37
N LYS A 410 -27.53 -83.84 -32.68
CA LYS A 410 -26.77 -83.01 -33.63
C LYS A 410 -26.90 -81.52 -33.33
N ARG A 411 -28.11 -81.06 -32.99
CA ARG A 411 -28.37 -79.66 -32.60
C ARG A 411 -27.68 -79.29 -31.29
N ALA A 412 -27.76 -80.14 -30.27
CA ALA A 412 -27.08 -79.94 -28.99
C ALA A 412 -25.54 -79.83 -29.16
N THR A 413 -24.96 -80.73 -29.96
CA THR A 413 -23.50 -80.75 -30.24
C THR A 413 -23.05 -79.49 -30.97
N ARG A 414 -23.83 -79.02 -31.95
CA ARG A 414 -23.56 -77.77 -32.68
C ARG A 414 -23.61 -76.55 -31.75
N ASN A 415 -24.64 -76.44 -30.91
CA ASN A 415 -24.76 -75.33 -29.97
C ASN A 415 -23.57 -75.29 -28.97
N LEU A 416 -23.11 -76.46 -28.51
CA LEU A 416 -21.91 -76.58 -27.67
C LEU A 416 -20.63 -76.14 -28.42
N GLN A 417 -20.49 -76.48 -29.69
CA GLN A 417 -19.36 -76.03 -30.51
C GLN A 417 -19.37 -74.51 -30.72
N GLU A 418 -20.53 -73.92 -31.01
CA GLU A 418 -20.71 -72.47 -31.16
C GLU A 418 -20.42 -71.72 -29.84
N LEU A 419 -20.85 -72.25 -28.68
CA LEU A 419 -20.51 -71.71 -27.37
C LEU A 419 -19.00 -71.79 -27.07
N CYS A 420 -18.38 -72.95 -27.31
CA CYS A 420 -16.93 -73.13 -27.13
C CYS A 420 -16.07 -72.34 -28.14
N HIS A 421 -16.66 -71.80 -29.21
CA HIS A 421 -16.03 -70.87 -30.12
C HIS A 421 -16.13 -69.44 -29.58
N SER A 422 -17.35 -69.00 -29.22
CA SER A 422 -17.62 -67.69 -28.62
C SER A 422 -16.79 -67.40 -27.37
N ILE A 423 -16.64 -68.39 -26.46
CA ILE A 423 -15.79 -68.26 -25.27
C ILE A 423 -14.32 -68.03 -25.64
N ARG A 424 -13.80 -68.72 -26.66
CA ARG A 424 -12.41 -68.54 -27.12
C ARG A 424 -12.18 -67.21 -27.81
N GLU A 425 -13.15 -66.70 -28.57
CA GLU A 425 -13.10 -65.34 -29.12
C GLU A 425 -13.17 -64.27 -28.02
N GLY A 426 -13.99 -64.48 -26.98
CA GLY A 426 -14.04 -63.63 -25.79
C GLY A 426 -12.72 -63.56 -25.02
N GLN A 427 -12.03 -64.71 -24.88
CA GLN A 427 -10.68 -64.77 -24.28
C GLN A 427 -9.64 -64.04 -25.15
N ALA A 428 -9.59 -64.34 -26.45
CA ALA A 428 -8.64 -63.68 -27.36
C ALA A 428 -8.87 -62.16 -27.51
N THR A 429 -10.11 -61.68 -27.35
CA THR A 429 -10.41 -60.23 -27.36
C THR A 429 -10.06 -59.54 -26.05
N THR A 430 -10.23 -60.20 -24.90
CA THR A 430 -9.78 -59.68 -23.60
C THR A 430 -8.25 -59.65 -23.46
N GLU A 431 -7.54 -60.66 -23.99
CA GLU A 431 -6.06 -60.63 -24.06
C GLU A 431 -5.57 -59.44 -24.90
N ARG A 432 -6.12 -59.23 -26.11
CA ARG A 432 -5.76 -58.10 -26.97
C ARG A 432 -6.03 -56.73 -26.34
N THR A 433 -7.13 -56.57 -25.61
CA THR A 433 -7.42 -55.29 -24.93
C THR A 433 -6.51 -55.05 -23.73
N ASN A 434 -6.11 -56.12 -23.02
CA ASN A 434 -5.14 -56.01 -21.93
C ASN A 434 -3.73 -55.65 -22.44
N ASP A 435 -3.31 -56.22 -23.59
CA ASP A 435 -2.04 -55.85 -24.25
C ASP A 435 -2.04 -54.38 -24.72
N GLN A 436 -3.15 -53.91 -25.29
CA GLN A 436 -3.32 -52.50 -25.69
C GLN A 436 -3.26 -51.55 -24.48
N LEU A 437 -3.90 -51.91 -23.35
CA LEU A 437 -3.83 -51.17 -22.10
C LEU A 437 -2.39 -51.10 -21.55
N ASN A 438 -1.66 -52.21 -21.59
CA ASN A 438 -0.27 -52.26 -21.15
C ASN A 438 0.66 -51.38 -22.01
N GLN A 439 0.48 -51.38 -23.33
CA GLN A 439 1.21 -50.49 -24.25
C GLN A 439 0.88 -49.02 -24.01
N ALA A 440 -0.41 -48.68 -23.82
CA ALA A 440 -0.83 -47.31 -23.52
C ALA A 440 -0.26 -46.79 -22.18
N ASN A 441 -0.21 -47.65 -21.16
CA ASN A 441 0.41 -47.34 -19.87
C ASN A 441 1.93 -47.09 -20.00
N GLN A 442 2.66 -47.90 -20.77
CA GLN A 442 4.09 -47.69 -21.01
C GLN A 442 4.36 -46.37 -21.75
N LEU A 443 3.60 -46.05 -22.79
CA LEU A 443 3.71 -44.78 -23.51
C LEU A 443 3.43 -43.58 -22.60
N THR A 444 2.41 -43.69 -21.73
CA THR A 444 2.06 -42.65 -20.75
C THR A 444 3.19 -42.41 -19.74
N GLN A 445 3.82 -43.48 -19.24
CA GLN A 445 4.98 -43.38 -18.33
C GLN A 445 6.19 -42.73 -19.00
N GLN A 446 6.50 -43.10 -20.26
CA GLN A 446 7.59 -42.48 -21.02
C GLN A 446 7.36 -40.97 -21.24
N HIS A 447 6.14 -40.59 -21.63
CA HIS A 447 5.79 -39.18 -21.82
C HIS A 447 5.86 -38.39 -20.50
N HIS A 448 5.43 -38.99 -19.38
CA HIS A 448 5.56 -38.38 -18.06
C HIS A 448 7.03 -38.16 -17.64
N GLN A 449 7.92 -39.12 -17.91
CA GLN A 449 9.36 -38.97 -17.69
C GLN A 449 9.97 -37.82 -18.53
N GLN A 450 9.58 -37.71 -19.81
CA GLN A 450 10.03 -36.62 -20.68
C GLN A 450 9.58 -35.25 -20.17
N LEU A 451 8.34 -35.13 -19.68
CA LEU A 451 7.82 -33.90 -19.07
C LEU A 451 8.59 -33.52 -17.80
N ILE A 452 8.91 -34.49 -16.92
CA ILE A 452 9.74 -34.27 -15.73
C ILE A 452 11.14 -33.77 -16.12
N GLU A 453 11.76 -34.34 -17.16
CA GLU A 453 13.04 -33.85 -17.65
C GLU A 453 12.98 -32.43 -18.21
N GLN A 454 11.95 -32.11 -19.00
CA GLN A 454 11.76 -30.77 -19.53
C GLN A 454 11.56 -29.73 -18.42
N ASP A 455 10.68 -30.01 -17.45
CA ASP A 455 10.46 -29.15 -16.28
C ASP A 455 11.77 -28.93 -15.49
N ASN A 456 12.51 -30.00 -15.20
CA ASN A 456 13.82 -29.89 -14.52
C ASN A 456 14.84 -29.05 -15.30
N ARG A 457 14.87 -29.14 -16.64
CA ARG A 457 15.73 -28.30 -17.49
C ARG A 457 15.29 -26.83 -17.42
N THR A 458 13.99 -26.55 -17.42
CA THR A 458 13.41 -25.21 -17.30
C THR A 458 13.68 -24.59 -15.93
N ARG A 459 13.41 -25.31 -14.83
CA ARG A 459 13.74 -24.88 -13.44
C ARG A 459 15.22 -24.51 -13.29
N LYS A 460 16.14 -25.31 -13.84
CA LYS A 460 17.59 -25.03 -13.83
C LYS A 460 17.96 -23.76 -14.61
N ARG A 461 17.29 -23.47 -15.74
CA ARG A 461 17.48 -22.21 -16.50
C ARG A 461 16.96 -21.01 -15.71
N LEU A 462 15.75 -21.10 -15.15
CA LEU A 462 15.13 -20.03 -14.37
C LEU A 462 15.95 -19.69 -13.11
N SER A 463 16.44 -20.70 -12.38
CA SER A 463 17.33 -20.54 -11.23
C SER A 463 18.60 -19.75 -11.56
N ARG A 464 19.29 -20.09 -12.67
CA ARG A 464 20.47 -19.35 -13.14
C ARG A 464 20.15 -17.90 -13.53
N HIS A 465 18.99 -17.66 -14.13
CA HIS A 465 18.54 -16.31 -14.48
C HIS A 465 18.26 -15.48 -13.23
N HIS A 466 17.51 -16.03 -12.26
CA HIS A 466 17.23 -15.40 -10.97
C HIS A 466 18.52 -15.02 -10.22
N GLU A 467 19.49 -15.93 -10.13
CA GLU A 467 20.78 -15.65 -9.48
C GLU A 467 21.57 -14.54 -10.19
N ARG A 468 21.48 -14.46 -11.53
CA ARG A 468 22.07 -13.35 -12.30
C ARG A 468 21.37 -12.02 -12.01
N LEU A 469 20.04 -11.99 -11.95
CA LEU A 469 19.28 -10.79 -11.59
C LEU A 469 19.60 -10.32 -10.17
N ARG A 470 19.71 -11.25 -9.22
CA ARG A 470 20.10 -10.97 -7.83
C ARG A 470 21.46 -10.27 -7.75
N LYS A 471 22.49 -10.85 -8.38
CA LYS A 471 23.84 -10.23 -8.44
C LYS A 471 23.85 -8.85 -9.10
N ILE A 472 22.99 -8.63 -10.10
CA ILE A 472 22.82 -7.29 -10.70
C ILE A 472 22.17 -6.34 -9.69
N ALA A 473 21.13 -6.75 -8.97
CA ALA A 473 20.47 -5.92 -7.96
C ALA A 473 21.40 -5.57 -6.80
N ASP A 474 22.15 -6.54 -6.27
CA ASP A 474 23.11 -6.35 -5.19
C ASP A 474 24.21 -5.35 -5.60
N LYS A 475 24.80 -5.52 -6.78
CA LYS A 475 25.78 -4.57 -7.34
C LYS A 475 25.20 -3.16 -7.55
N GLN A 476 23.93 -3.05 -7.90
CA GLN A 476 23.25 -1.75 -8.02
C GLN A 476 22.99 -1.10 -6.66
N ALA A 477 22.62 -1.88 -5.64
CA ALA A 477 22.45 -1.40 -4.27
C ALA A 477 23.78 -0.91 -3.69
N GLU A 478 24.87 -1.62 -3.95
CA GLU A 478 26.23 -1.22 -3.57
C GLU A 478 26.68 0.06 -4.30
N GLU A 479 26.45 0.19 -5.62
CA GLU A 479 26.72 1.42 -6.38
C GLU A 479 25.95 2.62 -5.81
N LEU A 480 24.67 2.42 -5.44
CA LEU A 480 23.82 3.44 -4.81
C LEU A 480 24.31 3.81 -3.39
N HIS A 481 24.77 2.84 -2.60
CA HIS A 481 25.35 3.08 -1.29
C HIS A 481 26.63 3.93 -1.41
N ARG A 482 27.53 3.57 -2.32
CA ARG A 482 28.75 4.34 -2.62
C ARG A 482 28.41 5.74 -3.12
N CYS A 483 27.40 5.92 -3.96
CA CYS A 483 26.92 7.24 -4.39
C CYS A 483 26.59 8.15 -3.20
N LYS A 484 25.93 7.65 -2.15
CA LYS A 484 25.54 8.43 -0.96
C LYS A 484 26.70 8.81 -0.04
N GLN A 485 27.87 8.19 -0.21
CA GLN A 485 29.10 8.55 0.50
C GLN A 485 29.86 9.71 -0.15
N ILE A 486 29.52 10.08 -1.39
CA ILE A 486 30.09 11.27 -2.08
C ILE A 486 29.76 12.51 -1.25
N ASN A 487 30.76 13.38 -1.03
CA ASN A 487 30.57 14.62 -0.31
C ASN A 487 29.64 15.57 -1.08
N LEU A 488 28.40 15.67 -0.60
CA LEU A 488 27.35 16.48 -1.21
C LEU A 488 27.74 17.95 -1.28
N ALA A 489 28.51 18.47 -0.31
CA ALA A 489 28.97 19.86 -0.32
C ALA A 489 30.10 20.12 -1.34
N ASP A 490 30.91 19.11 -1.70
CA ASP A 490 31.85 19.23 -2.83
C ASP A 490 31.07 19.28 -4.14
N TYR A 491 30.15 18.32 -4.34
CA TYR A 491 29.30 18.27 -5.52
C TYR A 491 28.48 19.58 -5.70
N ALA A 492 27.81 20.05 -4.65
CA ALA A 492 27.00 21.28 -4.71
C ALA A 492 27.84 22.53 -5.07
N GLN A 493 29.10 22.60 -4.66
CA GLN A 493 29.99 23.70 -5.06
C GLN A 493 30.30 23.69 -6.57
N THR A 494 30.37 22.52 -7.20
CA THR A 494 30.49 22.42 -8.67
C THR A 494 29.22 22.91 -9.38
N GLN A 495 28.05 22.75 -8.73
CA GLN A 495 26.76 23.27 -9.19
C GLN A 495 26.54 24.75 -8.86
N GLY A 496 27.58 25.48 -8.43
CA GLY A 496 27.53 26.93 -8.20
C GLY A 496 27.17 27.37 -6.78
N TYR A 497 26.96 26.45 -5.83
CA TYR A 497 26.78 26.81 -4.42
C TYR A 497 28.09 27.27 -3.79
N THR A 498 27.98 28.07 -2.73
CA THR A 498 29.10 28.58 -1.94
C THR A 498 28.85 28.37 -0.45
N ILE A 499 29.87 27.93 0.28
CA ILE A 499 29.78 27.68 1.73
C ILE A 499 29.82 29.01 2.50
N ASP A 500 28.77 29.28 3.29
CA ASP A 500 28.75 30.37 4.26
C ASP A 500 29.45 29.91 5.56
N LYS A 501 30.73 30.25 5.67
CA LYS A 501 31.56 29.93 6.85
C LYS A 501 31.09 30.58 8.15
N LYS A 502 30.27 31.64 8.13
CA LYS A 502 29.76 32.29 9.34
C LYS A 502 28.53 31.58 9.92
N LYS A 503 27.77 30.89 9.07
CA LYS A 503 26.56 30.14 9.44
C LYS A 503 26.77 28.62 9.52
N SER A 504 27.83 28.10 8.92
CA SER A 504 28.23 26.69 9.04
C SER A 504 28.74 26.36 10.43
N SER A 505 28.44 25.16 10.92
CA SER A 505 28.96 24.56 12.16
C SER A 505 29.76 23.31 11.86
N VAL A 506 30.36 22.69 12.88
CA VAL A 506 31.09 21.42 12.74
C VAL A 506 30.19 20.25 12.31
N ASN A 507 28.89 20.30 12.59
CA ASN A 507 27.93 19.26 12.23
C ASN A 507 27.13 19.55 10.95
N CYS A 508 27.13 20.79 10.48
CA CYS A 508 26.28 21.20 9.37
C CYS A 508 26.87 22.38 8.57
N LEU A 509 27.05 22.20 7.26
CA LEU A 509 27.47 23.27 6.35
C LEU A 509 26.24 24.01 5.82
N VAL A 510 26.27 25.33 5.84
CA VAL A 510 25.27 26.18 5.18
C VAL A 510 25.82 26.58 3.81
N LEU A 511 25.12 26.18 2.75
CA LEU A 511 25.48 26.51 1.37
C LEU A 511 24.41 27.40 0.74
N LYS A 512 24.84 28.38 -0.05
CA LYS A 512 23.97 29.30 -0.78
C LYS A 512 24.42 29.45 -2.22
N ASP A 513 23.48 29.45 -3.16
CA ASP A 513 23.75 29.71 -4.58
C ASP A 513 23.61 31.21 -4.95
N ASN A 514 23.82 31.52 -6.23
CA ASN A 514 23.68 32.87 -6.76
C ASN A 514 22.21 33.32 -6.94
N GLN A 515 21.25 32.38 -7.04
CA GLN A 515 19.82 32.67 -7.17
C GLN A 515 19.14 32.87 -5.80
N GLY A 516 19.89 32.73 -4.71
CA GLY A 516 19.43 32.89 -3.34
C GLY A 516 18.76 31.65 -2.77
N ASP A 517 18.86 30.49 -3.40
CA ASP A 517 18.59 29.21 -2.75
C ASP A 517 19.62 28.93 -1.66
N LYS A 518 19.18 28.25 -0.60
CA LYS A 518 20.00 27.96 0.59
C LYS A 518 19.67 26.57 1.09
N ILE A 519 20.69 25.73 1.16
CA ILE A 519 20.62 24.36 1.67
C ILE A 519 21.53 24.22 2.88
N LEU A 520 21.14 23.34 3.80
CA LEU A 520 22.01 22.82 4.85
C LEU A 520 22.49 21.44 4.42
N VAL A 521 23.76 21.11 4.70
CA VAL A 521 24.36 19.81 4.37
C VAL A 521 24.97 19.21 5.62
N GLY A 522 24.51 18.01 5.98
CA GLY A 522 24.91 17.27 7.17
C GLY A 522 25.47 15.89 6.83
N LEU A 523 26.07 15.27 7.84
CA LEU A 523 26.53 13.88 7.80
C LEU A 523 25.69 13.08 8.80
N ASN A 524 25.00 12.04 8.35
CA ASN A 524 24.06 11.29 9.18
C ASN A 524 24.82 10.36 10.14
N GLN A 525 24.47 10.40 11.43
CA GLN A 525 25.11 9.59 12.47
C GLN A 525 24.87 8.07 12.31
N ALA A 526 23.78 7.65 11.67
CA ALA A 526 23.41 6.23 11.58
C ALA A 526 24.17 5.44 10.49
N ASP A 527 24.42 6.06 9.34
CA ASP A 527 24.99 5.40 8.14
C ASP A 527 26.24 6.12 7.58
N GLY A 528 26.58 7.30 8.10
CA GLY A 528 27.68 8.12 7.59
C GLY A 528 27.44 8.71 6.20
N HIS A 529 26.19 8.74 5.73
CA HIS A 529 25.84 9.30 4.41
C HIS A 529 25.67 10.82 4.49
N TYR A 530 26.02 11.51 3.40
CA TYR A 530 25.73 12.93 3.27
C TYR A 530 24.26 13.15 2.90
N PHE A 531 23.64 14.11 3.58
CA PHE A 531 22.27 14.52 3.33
C PHE A 531 22.15 16.04 3.36
N TYR A 532 21.08 16.55 2.76
CA TYR A 532 20.77 17.98 2.73
C TYR A 532 19.31 18.26 3.09
N SER A 533 19.03 19.51 3.43
CA SER A 533 17.68 20.04 3.56
C SER A 533 17.62 21.49 3.08
N SER A 534 16.61 21.82 2.27
CA SER A 534 16.38 23.18 1.79
C SER A 534 15.76 24.06 2.88
N VAL A 535 16.26 25.29 2.98
CA VAL A 535 15.68 26.32 3.85
C VAL A 535 14.41 26.91 3.23
N LYS A 536 14.08 26.61 1.96
CA LYS A 536 12.88 27.13 1.27
C LYS A 536 11.72 26.13 1.15
N ASP A 537 11.96 24.87 0.80
CA ASP A 537 10.92 23.84 0.66
C ASP A 537 11.28 22.60 1.51
N ASP A 538 10.41 22.23 2.44
CA ASP A 538 10.60 21.06 3.31
C ASP A 538 10.66 19.73 2.52
N ARG A 539 10.12 19.70 1.30
CA ARG A 539 10.15 18.54 0.39
C ARG A 539 11.45 18.42 -0.39
N ASP A 540 12.25 19.48 -0.44
CA ASP A 540 13.56 19.52 -1.10
C ASP A 540 14.65 19.14 -0.10
N SER A 541 14.70 17.86 0.23
CA SER A 541 15.63 17.25 1.19
C SER A 541 15.93 15.80 0.82
N GLY A 542 17.03 15.26 1.32
CA GLY A 542 17.43 13.86 1.10
C GLY A 542 18.93 13.67 0.95
N SER A 543 19.35 12.63 0.23
CA SER A 543 20.75 12.35 -0.11
C SER A 543 21.22 13.15 -1.33
N ILE A 544 22.49 12.98 -1.73
CA ILE A 544 23.02 13.55 -2.99
C ILE A 544 22.23 13.10 -4.22
N ILE A 545 21.62 11.90 -4.19
CA ILE A 545 20.76 11.41 -5.27
C ILE A 545 19.53 12.32 -5.36
N ASP A 546 18.82 12.49 -4.25
CA ASP A 546 17.62 13.32 -4.16
C ASP A 546 17.92 14.79 -4.50
N PHE A 547 19.10 15.30 -4.14
CA PHE A 547 19.58 16.63 -4.55
C PHE A 547 19.64 16.77 -6.07
N ILE A 548 20.28 15.81 -6.77
CA ILE A 548 20.40 15.87 -8.22
C ILE A 548 19.02 15.68 -8.89
N GLN A 549 18.19 14.78 -8.38
CA GLN A 549 16.82 14.59 -8.89
C GLN A 549 15.99 15.86 -8.76
N ASN A 550 16.00 16.54 -7.60
CA ASN A 550 15.22 17.75 -7.37
C ASN A 550 15.76 18.96 -8.14
N LYS A 551 17.09 19.13 -8.26
CA LYS A 551 17.69 20.30 -8.94
C LYS A 551 17.80 20.15 -10.45
N ARG A 552 17.83 18.92 -10.99
CA ARG A 552 18.02 18.65 -12.43
C ARG A 552 16.88 17.88 -13.10
N ASN A 553 15.87 17.43 -12.34
CA ASN A 553 14.74 16.61 -12.82
C ASN A 553 15.16 15.32 -13.54
N LEU A 554 16.23 14.67 -13.05
CA LEU A 554 16.80 13.45 -13.63
C LEU A 554 16.22 12.17 -13.03
N ASN A 555 16.18 11.10 -13.81
CA ASN A 555 15.86 9.76 -13.30
C ASN A 555 17.07 9.09 -12.64
N LEU A 556 16.84 8.07 -11.81
CA LEU A 556 17.89 7.39 -11.04
C LEU A 556 19.04 6.82 -11.90
N GLY A 557 18.76 6.41 -13.15
CA GLY A 557 19.78 5.93 -14.08
C GLY A 557 20.68 7.05 -14.61
N GLU A 558 20.13 8.25 -14.82
CA GLU A 558 20.87 9.45 -15.21
C GLU A 558 21.71 9.98 -14.05
N VAL A 559 21.14 10.06 -12.85
CA VAL A 559 21.89 10.45 -11.64
C VAL A 559 23.07 9.52 -11.38
N ARG A 560 22.91 8.20 -11.58
CA ARG A 560 24.03 7.25 -11.49
C ARG A 560 25.09 7.49 -12.57
N LYS A 561 24.71 7.84 -13.80
CA LYS A 561 25.68 8.20 -14.86
C LYS A 561 26.47 9.47 -14.47
N GLU A 562 25.81 10.44 -13.84
CA GLU A 562 26.43 11.68 -13.36
C GLU A 562 27.33 11.49 -12.13
N LEU A 563 26.97 10.61 -11.20
CA LEU A 563 27.75 10.34 -9.98
C LEU A 563 28.88 9.31 -10.16
N ARG A 564 28.79 8.40 -11.13
CA ARG A 564 29.84 7.40 -11.42
C ARG A 564 31.27 7.94 -11.49
N PRO A 565 31.55 9.11 -12.08
CA PRO A 565 32.91 9.59 -12.18
C PRO A 565 33.50 10.06 -10.84
N TRP A 566 32.64 10.42 -9.88
CA TRP A 566 33.00 10.69 -8.49
C TRP A 566 33.24 9.40 -7.67
N LEU A 567 32.94 8.20 -8.21
CA LEU A 567 33.16 6.91 -7.55
C LEU A 567 34.44 6.19 -7.98
N ASN A 568 35.04 6.62 -9.10
CA ASN A 568 36.09 5.86 -9.78
C ASN A 568 37.44 6.62 -9.78
N ASP A 569 37.55 7.72 -9.02
CA ASP A 569 38.72 8.62 -8.91
C ASP A 569 39.37 9.03 -10.24
N THR A 570 38.61 8.93 -11.34
CA THR A 570 39.11 9.04 -12.72
C THR A 570 38.96 10.45 -13.29
N TYR A 571 38.53 11.42 -12.46
CA TYR A 571 38.34 12.79 -12.90
C TYR A 571 39.53 13.69 -12.61
N SER A 572 40.19 14.08 -13.70
CA SER A 572 41.21 15.11 -13.70
C SER A 572 40.58 16.50 -13.93
N SER A 573 40.97 17.47 -13.11
CA SER A 573 40.79 18.93 -13.26
C SER A 573 39.38 19.58 -13.23
N THR A 574 38.30 19.00 -13.76
CA THR A 574 37.05 19.78 -13.99
C THR A 574 36.05 19.85 -12.83
N TYR A 575 36.14 18.96 -11.83
CA TYR A 575 35.24 18.92 -10.66
C TYR A 575 35.92 19.30 -9.34
N THR A 576 36.97 20.14 -9.38
CA THR A 576 37.55 20.69 -8.15
C THR A 576 36.57 21.62 -7.44
N PRO A 577 36.21 21.39 -6.17
CA PRO A 577 35.38 22.32 -5.40
C PRO A 577 36.14 23.65 -5.25
N LYS A 578 35.44 24.78 -5.40
CA LYS A 578 36.04 26.13 -5.39
C LYS A 578 36.78 26.45 -4.08
N LYS A 579 36.46 25.74 -2.99
CA LYS A 579 37.12 25.84 -1.67
C LYS A 579 37.20 24.45 -1.06
N SER A 580 38.25 24.21 -0.26
CA SER A 580 38.32 23.03 0.60
C SER A 580 37.14 22.99 1.57
N THR A 581 36.41 21.89 1.54
CA THR A 581 35.19 21.69 2.33
C THR A 581 35.55 21.27 3.75
N PRO A 582 35.01 21.93 4.80
CA PRO A 582 35.30 21.54 6.18
C PRO A 582 34.83 20.12 6.48
N LYS A 583 35.64 19.36 7.22
CA LYS A 583 35.26 18.00 7.65
C LYS A 583 34.11 18.07 8.65
N LEU A 584 32.98 17.47 8.30
CA LEU A 584 31.80 17.40 9.16
C LEU A 584 31.92 16.30 10.23
N THR A 585 31.41 16.58 11.42
CA THR A 585 31.12 15.59 12.45
C THR A 585 29.67 15.10 12.31
N PRO A 586 29.39 13.78 12.36
CA PRO A 586 28.03 13.27 12.21
C PRO A 586 27.05 13.88 13.22
N SER A 587 25.77 13.97 12.86
CA SER A 587 24.71 14.44 13.74
C SER A 587 23.37 13.73 13.47
N THR A 588 22.43 13.89 14.39
CA THR A 588 21.09 13.34 14.23
C THR A 588 20.27 14.13 13.19
N PRO A 589 19.39 13.47 12.41
CA PRO A 589 18.47 14.16 11.51
C PRO A 589 17.62 15.21 12.22
N ASP A 590 17.21 14.97 13.47
CA ASP A 590 16.49 15.95 14.29
C ASP A 590 17.30 17.23 14.51
N ARG A 591 18.59 17.14 14.87
CA ARG A 591 19.45 18.33 15.03
C ARG A 591 19.57 19.10 13.72
N HIS A 592 19.73 18.41 12.59
CA HIS A 592 19.79 19.04 11.28
C HIS A 592 18.49 19.77 10.91
N ASN A 593 17.34 19.18 11.23
CA ASN A 593 16.03 19.82 11.06
C ASN A 593 15.89 21.08 11.92
N ILE A 594 16.32 21.03 13.19
CA ILE A 594 16.35 22.22 14.09
C ILE A 594 17.20 23.35 13.48
N LEU A 595 18.39 23.05 12.97
CA LEU A 595 19.26 24.04 12.31
C LEU A 595 18.62 24.60 11.03
N THR A 596 17.97 23.76 10.24
CA THR A 596 17.29 24.15 8.99
C THR A 596 16.12 25.09 9.26
N GLN A 597 15.32 24.79 10.30
CA GLN A 597 14.21 25.64 10.73
C GLN A 597 14.73 26.96 11.33
N PHE A 598 15.82 26.91 12.12
CA PHE A 598 16.43 28.10 12.70
C PHE A 598 16.94 29.10 11.64
N GLU A 599 17.49 28.62 10.52
CA GLU A 599 17.92 29.48 9.39
C GLU A 599 16.77 30.22 8.67
N ARG A 600 15.51 29.95 9.02
CA ARG A 600 14.32 30.71 8.57
C ARG A 600 13.94 31.85 9.51
N PHE A 601 14.40 31.82 10.76
CA PHE A 601 14.00 32.81 11.77
C PHE A 601 14.77 34.13 11.60
N LYS A 602 14.13 35.23 12.01
CA LYS A 602 14.68 36.59 11.92
C LYS A 602 14.97 37.12 13.32
N PRO A 603 16.15 37.70 13.61
CA PRO A 603 16.39 38.34 14.89
C PRO A 603 15.44 39.53 15.07
N ILE A 604 15.00 39.78 16.30
CA ILE A 604 14.05 40.84 16.65
C ILE A 604 14.52 41.68 17.83
N THR A 605 14.27 42.98 17.73
CA THR A 605 14.52 43.97 18.80
C THR A 605 13.23 44.54 19.38
N ASN A 606 12.06 44.21 18.82
CA ASN A 606 10.74 44.57 19.29
C ASN A 606 9.73 43.47 18.88
N HIS A 607 8.76 43.15 19.72
CA HIS A 607 7.70 42.19 19.40
C HIS A 607 6.45 42.38 20.28
N PRO A 608 5.22 42.40 19.73
CA PRO A 608 3.99 42.72 20.49
C PRO A 608 3.80 41.88 21.76
N TYR A 609 4.06 40.57 21.70
CA TYR A 609 4.00 39.68 22.86
C TYR A 609 4.96 40.09 24.00
N LEU A 610 6.19 40.52 23.67
CA LEU A 610 7.17 40.93 24.69
C LEU A 610 6.75 42.25 25.34
N THR A 611 6.26 43.20 24.54
CA THR A 611 5.72 44.48 25.03
C THR A 611 4.49 44.27 25.93
N GLN A 612 3.59 43.34 25.57
CA GLN A 612 2.45 42.96 26.41
C GLN A 612 2.89 42.30 27.74
N ARG A 613 4.04 41.61 27.73
CA ARG A 613 4.71 41.03 28.89
C ARG A 613 5.63 42.03 29.62
N GLY A 614 5.52 43.32 29.33
CA GLY A 614 6.24 44.39 30.03
C GLY A 614 7.71 44.57 29.63
N ILE A 615 8.23 43.70 28.76
CA ILE A 615 9.60 43.83 28.24
C ILE A 615 9.62 44.97 27.21
N ASN A 616 10.36 46.02 27.53
CA ASN A 616 10.44 47.19 26.65
C ASN A 616 11.45 46.97 25.49
N PRO A 617 11.33 47.72 24.38
CA PRO A 617 12.26 47.60 23.25
C PRO A 617 13.71 47.92 23.61
N GLN A 618 13.98 48.73 24.65
CA GLN A 618 15.34 49.02 25.12
C GLN A 618 16.02 47.76 25.68
N THR A 619 15.30 46.94 26.44
CA THR A 619 15.76 45.65 26.97
C THR A 619 16.09 44.70 25.82
N THR A 620 15.18 44.49 24.87
CA THR A 620 15.41 43.57 23.73
C THR A 620 16.46 44.08 22.74
N SER A 621 16.69 45.39 22.66
CA SER A 621 17.76 46.00 21.85
C SER A 621 19.12 46.06 22.56
N ASN A 622 19.20 45.71 23.84
CA ASN A 622 20.45 45.76 24.60
C ASN A 622 21.52 44.85 23.95
N PRO A 623 22.80 45.28 23.86
CA PRO A 623 23.89 44.46 23.31
C PRO A 623 24.01 43.04 23.90
N LYS A 624 23.52 42.80 25.13
CA LYS A 624 23.44 41.48 25.76
C LYS A 624 22.42 40.53 25.11
N PHE A 625 21.38 41.05 24.45
CA PHE A 625 20.31 40.23 23.84
C PHE A 625 20.25 40.33 22.31
N GLN A 626 21.13 41.14 21.71
CA GLN A 626 21.38 41.14 20.26
C GLN A 626 21.63 39.70 19.75
N ASP A 627 20.90 39.31 18.71
CA ASP A 627 20.93 37.97 18.10
C ASP A 627 20.62 36.82 19.07
N LYS A 628 19.87 37.08 20.16
CA LYS A 628 19.38 36.07 21.13
C LYS A 628 17.87 35.88 21.16
N ILE A 629 17.12 36.70 20.43
CA ILE A 629 15.66 36.68 20.37
C ILE A 629 15.26 36.77 18.90
N TYR A 630 14.40 35.85 18.45
CA TYR A 630 14.04 35.68 17.05
C TYR A 630 12.52 35.62 16.87
N THR A 631 12.06 35.71 15.63
CA THR A 631 10.68 35.43 15.25
C THR A 631 10.59 34.51 14.04
N ASP A 632 9.52 33.73 13.97
CA ASP A 632 9.18 32.84 12.86
C ASP A 632 8.17 33.47 11.89
N SER A 633 7.77 32.74 10.85
CA SER A 633 6.75 33.20 9.88
C SER A 633 5.33 33.30 10.46
N ARG A 634 5.11 32.86 11.71
CA ARG A 634 3.82 32.93 12.42
C ARG A 634 3.81 34.03 13.49
N ASN A 635 4.84 34.88 13.53
CA ASN A 635 5.00 35.94 14.52
C ASN A 635 4.96 35.41 15.96
N ASN A 636 5.61 34.26 16.19
CA ASN A 636 5.97 33.78 17.53
C ASN A 636 7.31 34.38 17.96
N VAL A 637 7.54 34.49 19.26
CA VAL A 637 8.89 34.74 19.80
C VAL A 637 9.62 33.42 19.93
N ILE A 638 10.87 33.39 19.47
CA ILE A 638 11.74 32.22 19.45
C ILE A 638 13.00 32.50 20.26
N PHE A 639 13.31 31.63 21.22
CA PHE A 639 14.52 31.67 22.04
C PHE A 639 15.39 30.43 21.76
N PRO A 640 16.58 30.55 21.14
CA PRO A 640 17.42 29.40 20.79
C PRO A 640 18.21 28.84 21.99
N TYR A 641 18.07 27.54 22.20
CA TYR A 641 18.78 26.76 23.20
C TYR A 641 20.01 26.09 22.57
N HIS A 642 21.11 26.09 23.32
CA HIS A 642 22.42 25.67 22.82
C HIS A 642 23.06 24.61 23.74
N ASP A 643 23.85 23.73 23.13
CA ASP A 643 24.80 22.83 23.78
C ASP A 643 26.24 23.12 23.30
N ARG A 644 27.18 22.19 23.57
CA ARG A 644 28.59 22.33 23.15
C ARG A 644 28.78 22.30 21.63
N GLU A 645 27.80 21.82 20.87
CA GLU A 645 27.81 21.71 19.40
C GLU A 645 27.01 22.85 18.73
N GLY A 646 26.54 23.85 19.49
CA GLY A 646 25.71 24.96 18.98
C GLY A 646 24.22 24.78 19.26
N ILE A 647 23.36 25.22 18.34
CA ILE A 647 21.90 25.20 18.54
C ILE A 647 21.37 23.77 18.54
N CYS A 648 20.66 23.41 19.61
CA CYS A 648 20.15 22.06 19.84
C CYS A 648 18.62 22.00 20.00
N GLY A 649 17.96 23.15 20.10
CA GLY A 649 16.51 23.31 20.18
C GLY A 649 16.14 24.78 20.33
N TYR A 650 14.85 25.09 20.43
CA TYR A 650 14.38 26.44 20.74
C TYR A 650 13.01 26.44 21.42
N GLU A 651 12.81 27.43 22.28
CA GLU A 651 11.53 27.68 22.95
C GLU A 651 10.69 28.66 22.13
N ILE A 652 9.38 28.40 22.05
CA ILE A 652 8.41 29.13 21.23
C ILE A 652 7.38 29.76 22.17
N ARG A 653 7.15 31.07 22.05
CA ARG A 653 6.19 31.83 22.87
C ARG A 653 5.28 32.72 22.04
N ASN A 654 4.00 32.71 22.40
CA ASN A 654 2.99 33.66 21.92
C ASN A 654 1.89 33.84 22.98
N GLN A 655 0.91 34.70 22.75
CA GLN A 655 -0.12 35.09 23.73
C GLN A 655 -0.82 33.89 24.39
N GLN A 656 -1.15 32.87 23.59
CA GLN A 656 -1.83 31.64 24.02
C GLN A 656 -0.98 30.38 23.75
N PHE A 657 0.33 30.52 23.53
CA PHE A 657 1.20 29.40 23.16
C PHE A 657 2.52 29.41 23.92
N LYS A 658 2.86 28.26 24.53
CA LYS A 658 4.18 27.93 25.07
C LYS A 658 4.54 26.55 24.53
N GLY A 659 5.68 26.44 23.84
CA GLY A 659 6.14 25.18 23.28
C GLY A 659 7.65 25.11 23.21
N PHE A 660 8.16 23.92 22.91
CA PHE A 660 9.57 23.68 22.57
C PHE A 660 9.65 22.98 21.21
N SER A 661 10.71 23.23 20.47
CA SER A 661 10.94 22.68 19.13
C SER A 661 10.89 21.14 19.12
N LYS A 662 10.03 20.56 18.28
CA LYS A 662 9.91 19.10 18.13
C LYS A 662 11.23 18.50 17.61
N GLY A 663 11.74 17.45 18.26
CA GLY A 663 13.04 16.83 17.96
C GLY A 663 14.24 17.60 18.56
N GLY A 664 14.04 18.83 19.04
CA GLY A 664 15.07 19.59 19.73
C GLY A 664 15.23 19.15 21.19
N SER A 665 16.40 19.41 21.75
CA SER A 665 16.74 19.15 23.15
C SER A 665 16.93 20.45 23.94
N LYS A 666 16.62 20.43 25.23
CA LYS A 666 16.81 21.58 26.13
C LYS A 666 18.28 21.67 26.56
N GLY A 667 19.07 22.43 25.80
CA GLY A 667 20.37 22.94 26.24
C GLY A 667 20.22 24.13 27.20
N LEU A 668 20.96 25.20 26.99
CA LEU A 668 20.75 26.49 27.68
C LEU A 668 20.45 27.60 26.67
N TRP A 669 19.48 28.47 26.98
CA TRP A 669 19.46 29.80 26.39
C TRP A 669 20.39 30.72 27.19
N PHE A 670 21.08 31.66 26.55
CA PHE A 670 22.01 32.56 27.23
C PHE A 670 22.20 33.90 26.50
N SER A 671 22.39 34.97 27.27
CA SER A 671 22.76 36.30 26.77
C SER A 671 24.14 36.28 26.10
N LYS A 672 24.43 37.26 25.24
CA LYS A 672 25.73 37.42 24.59
C LYS A 672 26.85 37.50 25.66
N PRO A 673 27.89 36.66 25.60
CA PRO A 673 28.95 36.64 26.60
C PRO A 673 29.93 37.80 26.37
N ALA A 674 30.29 38.49 27.45
CA ALA A 674 31.40 39.45 27.51
C ALA A 674 32.55 38.92 28.37
N SER A 675 33.76 39.45 28.17
CA SER A 675 34.92 39.19 29.05
C SER A 675 34.80 39.89 30.40
N THR A 676 33.99 40.95 30.48
CA THR A 676 33.70 41.75 31.67
C THR A 676 32.55 41.20 32.53
N ASP A 677 31.98 40.04 32.18
CA ASP A 677 30.88 39.46 32.96
C ASP A 677 31.40 38.95 34.32
N THR A 678 31.13 39.69 35.39
CA THR A 678 31.46 39.32 36.79
C THR A 678 30.27 38.75 37.57
N LYS A 679 29.07 38.73 36.96
CA LYS A 679 27.86 38.17 37.56
C LYS A 679 27.15 37.24 36.57
N LEU A 680 26.64 36.12 37.06
CA LEU A 680 25.87 35.16 36.26
C LEU A 680 24.52 34.89 36.91
N VAL A 681 23.44 35.31 36.26
CA VAL A 681 22.05 35.09 36.68
C VAL A 681 21.49 33.88 35.95
N ILE A 682 20.98 32.90 36.69
CA ILE A 682 20.29 31.71 36.18
C ILE A 682 18.79 31.82 36.47
N CYS A 683 17.96 31.81 35.43
CA CYS A 683 16.49 31.78 35.55
C CYS A 683 15.89 30.51 34.94
N GLU A 684 14.59 30.30 35.11
CA GLU A 684 13.90 29.16 34.51
C GLU A 684 13.50 29.39 33.05
N SER A 685 13.18 30.62 32.64
CA SER A 685 12.91 30.93 31.23
C SER A 685 13.65 32.17 30.71
N PRO A 686 13.81 32.30 29.38
CA PRO A 686 14.38 33.49 28.76
C PRO A 686 13.57 34.76 29.05
N LEU A 687 12.25 34.64 29.25
CA LEU A 687 11.39 35.77 29.61
C LEU A 687 11.71 36.29 31.01
N ASP A 688 12.07 35.41 31.94
CA ASP A 688 12.48 35.77 33.30
C ASP A 688 13.86 36.41 33.31
N CYS A 689 14.80 35.94 32.48
CA CYS A 689 16.08 36.62 32.26
C CYS A 689 15.91 38.07 31.79
N LEU A 690 15.01 38.30 30.82
CA LEU A 690 14.71 39.65 30.31
C LEU A 690 14.00 40.49 31.38
N SER A 691 13.09 39.89 32.14
CA SER A 691 12.35 40.58 33.20
C SER A 691 13.29 40.99 34.35
N TYR A 692 14.17 40.08 34.79
CA TYR A 692 15.20 40.34 35.78
C TYR A 692 16.18 41.42 35.31
N HIS A 693 16.61 41.40 34.04
CA HIS A 693 17.47 42.46 33.50
C HIS A 693 16.82 43.84 33.55
N GLN A 694 15.52 43.94 33.27
CA GLN A 694 14.81 45.21 33.30
C GLN A 694 14.54 45.71 34.72
N LEU A 695 14.39 44.81 35.69
CA LEU A 695 14.26 45.11 37.12
C LEU A 695 15.61 45.49 37.76
N PHE A 696 16.68 44.79 37.39
CA PHE A 696 18.03 44.92 37.96
C PHE A 696 19.08 45.05 36.85
N PRO A 697 19.12 46.22 36.16
CA PRO A 697 20.04 46.43 35.05
C PRO A 697 21.50 46.49 35.51
N ASP A 698 22.33 45.60 34.98
CA ASP A 698 23.76 45.53 35.28
C ASP A 698 24.57 45.19 34.02
N ALA A 699 25.58 46.02 33.72
CA ALA A 699 26.46 45.88 32.57
C ALA A 699 27.36 44.64 32.63
N ASN A 700 27.66 44.13 33.83
CA ASN A 700 28.55 42.99 34.05
C ASN A 700 27.81 41.67 34.34
N THR A 701 26.49 41.62 34.10
CA THR A 701 25.69 40.40 34.25
C THR A 701 25.55 39.61 32.94
N ARG A 702 25.82 38.31 32.99
CA ARG A 702 25.36 37.33 31.99
C ARG A 702 24.10 36.63 32.49
N TYR A 703 23.19 36.32 31.58
CA TYR A 703 21.94 35.61 31.88
C TYR A 703 21.93 34.23 31.20
N MET A 704 21.39 33.22 31.87
CA MET A 704 21.10 31.90 31.29
C MET A 704 19.73 31.38 31.74
N ALA A 705 19.05 30.62 30.88
CA ALA A 705 17.77 29.99 31.20
C ALA A 705 17.80 28.47 30.95
N THR A 706 17.20 27.71 31.87
CA THR A 706 17.14 26.23 31.83
C THR A 706 15.95 25.68 31.03
N GLY A 707 14.87 26.44 30.87
CA GLY A 707 13.64 25.97 30.23
C GLY A 707 12.84 24.96 31.08
N GLY A 708 12.98 25.01 32.41
CA GLY A 708 12.37 24.11 33.38
C GLY A 708 13.39 23.23 34.12
N THR A 709 13.01 21.99 34.42
CA THR A 709 13.83 21.01 35.16
C THR A 709 15.19 20.74 34.51
N LEU A 710 16.21 20.53 35.36
CA LEU A 710 17.60 20.36 34.93
C LEU A 710 17.90 18.94 34.46
N SER A 711 18.38 18.82 33.23
CA SER A 711 19.01 17.60 32.73
C SER A 711 20.51 17.54 33.05
N GLU A 712 21.10 16.35 33.11
CA GLU A 712 22.54 16.14 33.32
C GLU A 712 23.41 16.86 32.27
N LYS A 713 22.92 16.98 31.03
CA LYS A 713 23.60 17.77 29.98
C LYS A 713 23.65 19.25 30.36
N GLN A 714 22.57 19.81 30.91
CA GLN A 714 22.52 21.21 31.35
C GLN A 714 23.39 21.43 32.60
N LYS A 715 23.37 20.51 33.57
CA LYS A 715 24.29 20.55 34.73
C LYS A 715 25.75 20.59 34.29
N THR A 716 26.12 19.78 33.29
CA THR A 716 27.46 19.76 32.70
C THR A 716 27.83 21.10 32.02
N LEU A 717 26.88 21.74 31.32
CA LEU A 717 27.09 23.07 30.73
C LEU A 717 27.22 24.17 31.80
N LEU A 718 26.36 24.13 32.83
CA LEU A 718 26.33 25.11 33.92
C LEU A 718 27.56 25.01 34.81
N LYS A 719 28.06 23.80 35.11
CA LYS A 719 29.31 23.61 35.86
C LYS A 719 30.48 24.35 35.19
N THR A 720 30.67 24.19 33.88
CA THR A 720 31.70 24.92 33.13
C THR A 720 31.47 26.44 33.12
N ALA A 721 30.22 26.91 33.13
CA ALA A 721 29.90 28.33 33.25
C ALA A 721 30.21 28.88 34.65
N PHE A 722 29.91 28.11 35.70
CA PHE A 722 30.18 28.43 37.10
C PHE A 722 31.67 28.49 37.39
N GLU A 723 32.45 27.49 36.95
CA GLU A 723 33.92 27.48 37.03
C GLU A 723 34.54 28.72 36.37
N LYS A 724 34.02 29.12 35.20
CA LYS A 724 34.51 30.31 34.48
C LYS A 724 34.21 31.63 35.21
N ILE A 725 33.03 31.80 35.79
CA ILE A 725 32.68 33.01 36.54
C ILE A 725 33.39 33.05 37.89
N HIS A 726 33.47 31.91 38.58
CA HIS A 726 34.16 31.80 39.87
C HIS A 726 35.66 32.09 39.77
N SER A 727 36.35 31.58 38.74
CA SER A 727 37.78 31.87 38.50
C SER A 727 38.07 33.34 38.15
N GLN A 728 37.05 34.13 37.80
CA GLN A 728 37.12 35.58 37.63
C GLN A 728 36.74 36.35 38.92
N GLY A 729 36.54 35.67 40.05
CA GLY A 729 36.06 36.27 41.30
C GLY A 729 34.59 36.69 41.28
N GLY A 730 33.82 36.19 40.31
CA GLY A 730 32.44 36.61 40.07
C GLY A 730 31.38 35.91 40.93
N GLN A 731 30.18 36.50 40.94
CA GLN A 731 29.00 36.04 41.68
C GLN A 731 28.05 35.22 40.79
N ILE A 732 27.47 34.17 41.35
CA ILE A 732 26.40 33.36 40.73
C ILE A 732 25.10 33.66 41.48
N ILE A 733 24.06 34.05 40.73
CA ILE A 733 22.73 34.34 41.26
C ILE A 733 21.75 33.33 40.68
N ILE A 734 21.09 32.56 41.54
CA ILE A 734 19.98 31.70 41.17
C ILE A 734 18.68 32.51 41.32
N ALA A 735 18.09 32.91 40.20
CA ALA A 735 16.86 33.68 40.11
C ALA A 735 15.73 32.78 39.56
N THR A 736 15.43 31.70 40.27
CA THR A 736 14.34 30.76 39.95
C THR A 736 12.98 31.23 40.46
N ASP A 737 11.91 30.56 40.04
CA ASP A 737 10.55 30.91 40.43
C ASP A 737 10.32 30.67 41.94
N LYS A 738 9.32 31.35 42.49
CA LYS A 738 8.92 31.23 43.90
C LYS A 738 7.96 30.06 44.13
N ASP A 739 8.35 28.87 43.67
CA ASP A 739 7.64 27.62 43.94
C ASP A 739 8.59 26.46 44.27
N GLU A 740 8.02 25.27 44.48
CA GLU A 740 8.74 24.05 44.85
C GLU A 740 9.68 23.56 43.73
N ALA A 741 9.30 23.74 42.46
CA ALA A 741 10.14 23.37 41.33
C ALA A 741 11.37 24.29 41.24
N GLY A 742 11.18 25.60 41.40
CA GLY A 742 12.26 26.57 41.48
C GLY A 742 13.18 26.38 42.70
N GLN A 743 12.66 25.83 43.80
CA GLN A 743 13.44 25.40 44.97
C GLN A 743 14.31 24.16 44.65
N GLY A 744 13.74 23.14 44.00
CA GLY A 744 14.49 21.95 43.56
C GLY A 744 15.62 22.31 42.58
N ILE A 745 15.33 23.13 41.57
CA ILE A 745 16.35 23.66 40.63
C ILE A 745 17.46 24.37 41.41
N ALA A 746 17.13 25.23 42.38
CA ALA A 746 18.14 25.94 43.16
C ALA A 746 19.04 25.02 44.00
N GLN A 747 18.50 23.94 44.57
CA GLN A 747 19.27 22.93 45.28
C GLN A 747 20.22 22.17 44.34
N GLU A 748 19.74 21.75 43.17
CA GLU A 748 20.57 21.08 42.17
C GLU A 748 21.70 21.99 41.65
N LEU A 749 21.44 23.28 41.45
CA LEU A 749 22.45 24.26 41.06
C LEU A 749 23.51 24.50 42.14
N ASN A 750 23.11 24.53 43.41
CA ASN A 750 24.04 24.64 44.53
C ASN A 750 24.98 23.43 44.60
N ASN A 751 24.45 22.22 44.38
CA ASN A 751 25.22 20.97 44.42
C ASN A 751 26.26 20.83 43.30
N ILE A 752 26.11 21.53 42.16
CA ILE A 752 27.08 21.51 41.05
C ILE A 752 28.04 22.70 41.05
N ALA A 753 27.85 23.68 41.95
CA ALA A 753 28.70 24.85 42.02
C ALA A 753 30.04 24.53 42.73
N PRO A 754 31.13 25.27 42.41
CA PRO A 754 32.36 25.21 43.21
C PRO A 754 32.06 25.58 44.67
N SER A 755 32.60 24.84 45.63
CA SER A 755 32.33 25.05 47.07
C SER A 755 32.76 26.43 47.59
N THR A 756 33.67 27.09 46.89
CA THR A 756 34.16 28.45 47.15
C THR A 756 33.45 29.55 46.33
N ALA A 757 32.46 29.20 45.51
CA ALA A 757 31.75 30.18 44.68
C ALA A 757 30.80 31.06 45.50
N GLN A 758 30.76 32.36 45.17
CA GLN A 758 29.78 33.28 45.73
C GLN A 758 28.41 33.03 45.09
N LEU A 759 27.64 32.11 45.66
CA LEU A 759 26.34 31.69 45.14
C LEU A 759 25.21 32.15 46.07
N SER A 760 24.20 32.82 45.51
CA SER A 760 23.00 33.26 46.25
C SER A 760 21.72 32.99 45.46
N ARG A 761 20.66 32.53 46.13
CA ARG A 761 19.32 32.48 45.54
C ARG A 761 18.56 33.77 45.82
N VAL A 762 17.88 34.28 44.81
CA VAL A 762 16.91 35.37 44.90
C VAL A 762 15.58 34.88 44.29
N VAL A 763 14.46 35.37 44.81
CA VAL A 763 13.12 35.01 44.32
C VAL A 763 12.27 36.27 44.09
N PRO A 764 11.27 36.22 43.20
CA PRO A 764 10.36 37.34 42.98
C PRO A 764 9.64 37.77 44.28
N ASN A 765 9.63 39.08 44.55
CA ASN A 765 8.90 39.64 45.69
C ASN A 765 7.39 39.54 45.46
N HIS A 766 6.67 38.84 46.34
CA HIS A 766 5.19 38.68 46.31
C HIS A 766 4.56 38.09 45.03
N HIS A 767 5.37 37.59 44.08
CA HIS A 767 4.91 37.06 42.80
C HIS A 767 5.49 35.66 42.52
N LYS A 768 4.95 34.96 41.53
CA LYS A 768 5.41 33.60 41.19
C LYS A 768 6.73 33.64 40.42
N ASP A 769 6.74 34.35 39.29
CA ASP A 769 7.87 34.45 38.37
C ASP A 769 8.37 35.91 38.23
N TRP A 770 9.50 36.11 37.55
CA TRP A 770 10.08 37.45 37.41
C TRP A 770 9.30 38.33 36.44
N ASN A 771 8.55 37.73 35.52
CA ASN A 771 7.69 38.48 34.60
C ASN A 771 6.45 39.05 35.30
N GLU A 772 5.84 38.31 36.21
CA GLU A 772 4.77 38.78 37.09
C GLU A 772 5.23 39.94 37.97
N ALA A 773 6.43 39.83 38.57
CA ALA A 773 7.02 40.90 39.38
C ALA A 773 7.26 42.18 38.56
N LEU A 774 7.83 42.06 37.36
CA LEU A 774 7.99 43.20 36.46
C LEU A 774 6.64 43.83 36.07
N MET A 775 5.67 43.00 35.72
CA MET A 775 4.33 43.48 35.36
C MET A 775 3.61 44.15 36.54
N ALA A 776 3.87 43.74 37.78
CA ALA A 776 3.37 44.40 38.97
C ALA A 776 4.03 45.75 39.22
N GLN A 777 5.36 45.84 39.11
CA GLN A 777 6.08 47.12 39.22
C GLN A 777 5.61 48.12 38.16
N LEU A 778 5.50 47.72 36.90
CA LEU A 778 5.03 48.58 35.81
C LEU A 778 3.58 49.04 35.98
N ARG A 779 2.71 48.24 36.62
CA ARG A 779 1.34 48.68 37.01
C ARG A 779 1.41 49.75 38.10
N TRP A 780 2.18 49.50 39.15
CA TRP A 780 2.35 50.44 40.27
C TRP A 780 2.93 51.78 39.80
N GLU A 781 3.97 51.77 38.96
CA GLU A 781 4.58 52.98 38.38
C GLU A 781 3.54 53.82 37.61
N ARG A 782 2.73 53.20 36.73
CA ARG A 782 1.65 53.87 36.00
C ARG A 782 0.58 54.45 36.93
N GLU A 783 0.22 53.74 38.00
CA GLU A 783 -0.73 54.27 39.00
C GLU A 783 -0.16 55.49 39.74
N GLN A 784 1.13 55.49 40.07
CA GLN A 784 1.79 56.65 40.68
C GLN A 784 1.88 57.83 39.71
N GLU A 785 2.19 57.59 38.43
CA GLU A 785 2.18 58.62 37.39
C GLU A 785 0.78 59.21 37.18
N GLN A 786 -0.28 58.39 37.14
CA GLN A 786 -1.67 58.85 37.04
C GLN A 786 -2.12 59.64 38.28
N LYS A 787 -1.66 59.27 39.48
CA LYS A 787 -1.91 60.05 40.71
C LYS A 787 -1.16 61.40 40.66
N ARG A 788 0.09 61.41 40.19
CA ARG A 788 0.90 62.63 40.02
C ARG A 788 0.36 63.58 38.95
N SER A 789 -0.16 63.07 37.83
CA SER A 789 -0.74 63.90 36.77
C SER A 789 -2.09 64.50 37.19
N ARG A 790 -2.95 63.72 37.87
CA ARG A 790 -4.18 64.25 38.48
C ARG A 790 -3.90 65.30 39.56
N GLY A 791 -2.87 65.11 40.37
CA GLY A 791 -2.46 66.08 41.40
C GLY A 791 -1.95 67.42 40.87
N ARG A 792 -1.48 67.50 39.62
CA ARG A 792 -1.08 68.77 38.97
C ARG A 792 -2.24 69.52 38.30
N GLY A 793 -3.42 68.91 38.17
CA GLY A 793 -4.60 69.54 37.56
C GLY A 793 -5.41 70.46 38.48
N PHE A 794 -5.04 70.57 39.76
CA PHE A 794 -5.75 71.35 40.79
C PHE A 794 -4.96 72.57 41.31
N SER A 795 -4.07 73.12 40.48
CA SER A 795 -3.33 74.36 40.75
C SER A 795 -3.48 75.32 39.56
N LEU A 796 -4.69 75.85 39.39
CA LEU A 796 -5.02 77.04 38.58
C LEU A 796 -5.96 77.93 39.41
#